data_AF-A0AAJ5NQE6-F1
#
_entry.id   AF-A0AAJ5NQE6-F1
#
_cell.length_a   1.000
_cell.length_b   1.000
_cell.length_c   1.000
_cell.angle_alpha   90.00
_cell.angle_beta   90.00
_cell.angle_gamma   90.00
#
_symmetry.space_group_name_H-M   'P 1'
#
loop_
_entity.id
_entity.type
_entity.pdbx_description
1 polymer ?
#
loop_
_entity_poly.entity_id
_entity_poly.type
_entity_poly.pdbx_seq_one_letter_code
_entity_poly.pdbx_strand_id
1 'polypeptide(L)'
;MISNINLKDQYQTANSSYFDVKKQLFNEDNTKKTGVDFSQFFDFYQKSNANLPINFATDYDWKRFKLDILDLKPLDQEQSFEIYYRLLQDLPNNKVATSDLYKQKVAYSFVPDYSLSNFATFSEEKLKKLRPYSNQEFRFSTKKELTKLIPIEDFENAVNSAKNASEARKVINKYFNLEEIIGEILNNDSFSFVGDNGLKNSRYQIELTKDQILGQDYLAKTGQRGVYKLTFYASFTPSFAKEIGADLTKNAKYHFGIALDLNNIFLDKSITENIKISQFSENDYFSTTNQSQNSSNSVNGWHFLNYYNNQIFATEKEREEFLGSLISKIVKTPILSKVEFGEQLAGLDYSQISKYLKLDVKLDPDLTKLAIDKNKIVAKIAGKIQVKNQKDEVIAEKDFSQNVENLELLAKNDDKFADEIKKTKFEFEPKAEKWITEHQGIPRAEILSLVQSNKFDKLKKVLENTRYYGYRFNEDRLKLMVDNYKLPTAEEFAKSTIIPEKKPEGIVSIWNSSLKNTQEINRFFATLAKKDVEFVAKFWFDLLSQFNLIDKEKTPWPEEYTTKDLFQKLGKINLVDSVKPETNGQTANQNEPNFWLFSINNDYLISNDYLKNSFYLHSNFKNTLSLMKTNTELSANFFVDQIRQLSKTIQPKDFSDNSKAKNNKIKDLTSFLVAFYSLVYSKDQGLFTESLGENFGYKIQFELDETPVLANVDGLGTQKNQLKLKYWYNIGPIDKNGDLISVVHETKKETLTLPVNETNKLLTESVEKLDEIAKSFPTSDQFVFLTREDYTNILKQIQVAVNKHPEGTNVNIDNEIKKLPFSLFFKYNYENYGLYAVKEKKITEETVTKPQSTQPEEIPGIIENWPAELGNQDRYRLSLYVYNKQNPNVRSTAPIRVVIIESPQSLLNTTV
;
A
#
# COMPACT_ATOMS: atom_id res chain seq x y z
N MET A 1 -5.40 58.15 36.04
CA MET A 1 -4.18 58.54 35.29
C MET A 1 -2.97 58.08 36.06
N ILE A 2 -2.79 58.49 37.32
CA ILE A 2 -1.89 57.83 38.28
C ILE A 2 -2.56 56.54 38.81
N SER A 3 -1.81 55.45 38.85
CA SER A 3 -2.23 54.11 39.27
C SER A 3 -1.69 53.74 40.64
N ASN A 4 -0.50 54.23 41.00
CA ASN A 4 0.09 54.01 42.30
C ASN A 4 1.06 55.15 42.68
N ILE A 5 1.31 55.32 43.97
CA ILE A 5 2.31 56.24 44.52
C ILE A 5 3.12 55.50 45.57
N ASN A 6 4.44 55.55 45.44
CA ASN A 6 5.38 54.92 46.38
C ASN A 6 6.34 55.98 46.94
N LEU A 7 6.92 55.71 48.11
CA LEU A 7 8.11 56.43 48.57
C LEU A 7 9.30 56.08 47.67
N LYS A 8 10.18 57.05 47.39
CA LYS A 8 11.39 56.78 46.60
C LYS A 8 12.35 55.89 47.37
N ASP A 9 13.00 54.98 46.65
CA ASP A 9 13.96 54.00 47.17
C ASP A 9 15.05 54.62 48.06
N GLN A 10 15.52 55.84 47.73
CA GLN A 10 16.57 56.54 48.48
C GLN A 10 16.19 56.92 49.92
N TYR A 11 14.89 56.93 50.25
CA TYR A 11 14.38 57.20 51.60
C TYR A 11 13.91 55.92 52.31
N GLN A 12 14.09 54.74 51.69
CA GLN A 12 13.65 53.44 52.20
C GLN A 12 14.83 52.46 52.29
N THR A 13 15.79 52.79 53.15
CA THR A 13 16.97 51.97 53.45
C THR A 13 16.69 50.95 54.57
N ALA A 14 17.48 49.86 54.63
CA ALA A 14 17.34 48.83 55.67
C ALA A 14 17.48 49.36 57.12
N ASN A 15 18.14 50.52 57.29
CA ASN A 15 18.36 51.16 58.58
C ASN A 15 17.40 52.33 58.86
N SER A 16 16.60 52.74 57.88
CA SER A 16 15.56 53.76 58.10
C SER A 16 14.27 53.09 58.53
N SER A 17 13.55 53.73 59.45
CA SER A 17 12.18 53.38 59.83
C SER A 17 11.20 54.41 59.27
N TYR A 18 9.89 54.08 59.29
CA TYR A 18 8.82 55.04 59.05
C TYR A 18 9.04 56.37 59.80
N PHE A 19 9.48 56.29 61.06
CA PHE A 19 9.70 57.48 61.89
C PHE A 19 10.91 58.30 61.46
N ASP A 20 11.93 57.70 60.85
CA ASP A 20 13.10 58.42 60.33
C ASP A 20 12.75 59.21 59.08
N VAL A 21 11.93 58.63 58.20
CA VAL A 21 11.37 59.33 57.03
C VAL A 21 10.41 60.43 57.49
N LYS A 22 9.54 60.14 58.47
CA LYS A 22 8.61 61.13 59.03
C LYS A 22 9.35 62.35 59.59
N LYS A 23 10.46 62.16 60.31
CA LYS A 23 11.29 63.27 60.84
C LYS A 23 11.86 64.17 59.75
N GLN A 24 12.03 63.68 58.52
CA GLN A 24 12.49 64.51 57.40
C GLN A 24 11.36 65.38 56.82
N LEU A 25 10.11 64.91 56.95
CA LEU A 25 8.93 65.53 56.34
C LEU A 25 8.14 66.44 57.31
N PHE A 26 8.18 66.14 58.60
CA PHE A 26 7.35 66.78 59.63
C PHE A 26 8.17 67.31 60.81
N ASN A 27 7.65 68.37 61.44
CA ASN A 27 8.06 68.85 62.76
C ASN A 27 7.54 67.90 63.86
N GLU A 28 8.03 68.08 65.09
CA GLU A 28 7.64 67.24 66.23
C GLU A 28 6.14 67.30 66.57
N ASP A 29 5.48 68.41 66.24
CA ASP A 29 4.03 68.62 66.39
C ASP A 29 3.20 68.06 65.21
N ASN A 30 3.82 67.26 64.34
CA ASN A 30 3.26 66.71 63.09
C ASN A 30 2.85 67.77 62.05
N THR A 31 3.22 69.04 62.25
CA THR A 31 3.09 70.04 61.18
C THR A 31 4.15 69.81 60.11
N LYS A 32 3.86 70.17 58.87
CA LYS A 32 4.82 70.03 57.76
C LYS A 32 6.03 70.93 57.97
N LYS A 33 7.21 70.44 57.62
CA LYS A 33 8.40 71.30 57.54
C LYS A 33 8.29 72.30 56.39
N THR A 34 8.52 73.57 56.68
CA THR A 34 8.57 74.64 55.68
C THR A 34 9.84 74.52 54.83
N GLY A 35 9.71 74.67 53.50
CA GLY A 35 10.84 74.62 52.57
C GLY A 35 11.23 73.22 52.08
N VAL A 36 10.50 72.17 52.48
CA VAL A 36 10.68 70.79 51.97
C VAL A 36 9.81 70.58 50.73
N ASP A 37 10.43 70.12 49.63
CA ASP A 37 9.70 69.70 48.44
C ASP A 37 9.27 68.23 48.56
N PHE A 38 8.00 68.01 48.90
CA PHE A 38 7.45 66.66 49.11
C PHE A 38 7.47 65.80 47.84
N SER A 39 7.48 66.39 46.65
CA SER A 39 7.52 65.62 45.39
C SER A 39 8.83 64.85 45.23
N GLN A 40 9.89 65.26 45.95
CA GLN A 40 11.16 64.57 45.94
C GLN A 40 11.12 63.22 46.66
N PHE A 41 10.15 63.00 47.55
CA PHE A 41 10.05 61.81 48.39
C PHE A 41 9.19 60.69 47.82
N PHE A 42 8.42 60.94 46.75
CA PHE A 42 7.49 59.96 46.21
C PHE A 42 7.64 59.78 44.69
N ASP A 43 7.46 58.55 44.22
CA ASP A 43 7.35 58.17 42.81
C ASP A 43 5.89 57.93 42.43
N PHE A 44 5.49 58.45 41.27
CA PHE A 44 4.12 58.38 40.76
C PHE A 44 4.08 57.50 39.51
N TYR A 45 3.23 56.47 39.53
CA TYR A 45 3.09 55.50 38.45
C TYR A 45 1.77 55.74 37.71
N GLN A 46 1.74 55.51 36.40
CA GLN A 46 0.50 55.60 35.59
C GLN A 46 0.01 54.23 35.11
N LYS A 47 -1.30 54.11 34.91
CA LYS A 47 -1.87 53.02 34.10
C LYS A 47 -1.53 53.32 32.64
N SER A 48 -0.97 52.34 31.92
CA SER A 48 -0.58 52.49 30.51
C SER A 48 -1.72 53.12 29.69
N ASN A 49 -1.51 54.34 29.20
CA ASN A 49 -2.43 55.03 28.32
C ASN A 49 -1.62 55.68 27.20
N ALA A 50 -1.71 55.11 25.99
CA ALA A 50 -0.84 55.43 24.87
C ALA A 50 -0.93 56.89 24.40
N ASN A 51 -2.02 57.59 24.73
CA ASN A 51 -2.30 58.94 24.20
C ASN A 51 -1.66 60.08 25.01
N LEU A 52 -1.24 59.84 26.26
CA LEU A 52 -0.63 60.87 27.14
C LEU A 52 0.43 60.22 28.05
N PRO A 53 1.62 59.84 27.53
CA PRO A 53 2.70 59.31 28.36
C PRO A 53 3.29 60.45 29.20
N ILE A 54 2.92 60.53 30.48
CA ILE A 54 3.57 61.45 31.44
C ILE A 54 4.84 60.77 31.98
N ASN A 55 5.99 61.45 31.91
CA ASN A 55 7.23 60.96 32.51
C ASN A 55 7.47 61.66 33.85
N PHE A 56 6.90 61.08 34.91
CA PHE A 56 7.06 61.53 36.30
C PHE A 56 8.49 61.39 36.86
N ALA A 57 9.53 61.18 36.05
CA ALA A 57 10.92 61.32 36.48
C ALA A 57 11.58 62.61 35.95
N THR A 58 11.01 63.23 34.89
CA THR A 58 11.63 64.38 34.19
C THR A 58 10.69 65.56 33.97
N ASP A 59 9.38 65.38 34.19
CA ASP A 59 8.35 66.40 33.99
C ASP A 59 7.90 67.07 35.32
N TYR A 60 8.81 67.43 36.23
CA TYR A 60 8.46 68.11 37.49
C TYR A 60 8.55 69.65 37.43
N ASP A 61 9.27 70.20 36.46
CA ASP A 61 9.54 71.65 36.34
C ASP A 61 8.71 72.30 35.21
N TRP A 62 7.39 72.08 35.21
CA TRP A 62 6.45 72.70 34.26
C TRP A 62 6.68 72.43 32.77
N LYS A 63 7.53 71.47 32.38
CA LYS A 63 7.77 71.18 30.96
C LYS A 63 6.50 70.71 30.21
N ARG A 64 5.56 70.04 30.88
CA ARG A 64 4.26 69.60 30.33
C ARG A 64 3.14 69.56 31.36
N PHE A 65 3.42 69.07 32.55
CA PHE A 65 2.54 69.07 33.71
C PHE A 65 3.40 69.38 34.94
N LYS A 66 2.80 69.83 36.04
CA LYS A 66 3.42 69.89 37.35
C LYS A 66 2.55 69.14 38.34
N LEU A 67 3.16 68.23 39.09
CA LEU A 67 2.52 67.63 40.24
C LEU A 67 2.57 68.62 41.41
N ASP A 68 1.41 68.91 41.99
CA ASP A 68 1.26 69.81 43.13
C ASP A 68 0.77 69.00 44.34
N ILE A 69 1.68 68.74 45.28
CA ILE A 69 1.35 68.07 46.56
C ILE A 69 0.91 69.16 47.55
N LEU A 70 -0.40 69.24 47.77
CA LEU A 70 -1.01 70.25 48.63
C LEU A 70 -0.92 69.85 50.11
N ASP A 71 -1.13 68.57 50.40
CA ASP A 71 -1.11 68.07 51.77
C ASP A 71 -0.45 66.71 51.90
N LEU A 72 0.13 66.49 53.08
CA LEU A 72 0.77 65.26 53.48
C LEU A 72 0.47 65.09 54.97
N LYS A 73 -0.15 63.97 55.33
CA LYS A 73 -0.47 63.66 56.73
C LYS A 73 0.22 62.36 57.15
N PRO A 74 0.92 62.35 58.29
CA PRO A 74 1.46 61.11 58.83
C PRO A 74 0.32 60.32 59.50
N LEU A 75 0.21 59.04 59.15
CA LEU A 75 -0.71 58.08 59.76
C LEU A 75 0.10 57.09 60.59
N ASP A 76 0.48 57.53 61.79
CA ASP A 76 1.49 56.83 62.62
C ASP A 76 1.09 55.41 63.01
N GLN A 77 -0.19 55.19 63.33
CA GLN A 77 -0.72 53.87 63.70
C GLN A 77 -0.61 52.86 62.55
N GLU A 78 -0.61 53.36 61.31
CA GLU A 78 -0.59 52.55 60.09
C GLU A 78 0.77 52.60 59.39
N GLN A 79 1.76 53.30 60.00
CA GLN A 79 3.07 53.59 59.43
C GLN A 79 3.00 53.98 57.95
N SER A 80 2.19 54.98 57.65
CA SER A 80 1.92 55.40 56.28
C SER A 80 1.75 56.91 56.18
N PHE A 81 1.76 57.44 54.96
CA PHE A 81 1.49 58.84 54.67
C PHE A 81 0.25 58.95 53.79
N GLU A 82 -0.68 59.84 54.15
CA GLU A 82 -1.77 60.22 53.26
C GLU A 82 -1.37 61.45 52.47
N ILE A 83 -1.29 61.29 51.15
CA ILE A 83 -0.85 62.33 50.21
C ILE A 83 -2.08 62.91 49.52
N TYR A 84 -2.19 64.24 49.54
CA TYR A 84 -3.19 65.00 48.81
C TYR A 84 -2.51 65.78 47.69
N TYR A 85 -2.84 65.46 46.45
CA TYR A 85 -2.15 65.98 45.29
C TYR A 85 -3.11 66.29 44.14
N ARG A 86 -2.66 67.13 43.22
CA ARG A 86 -3.34 67.43 41.95
C ARG A 86 -2.30 67.64 40.85
N LEU A 87 -2.75 67.60 39.61
CA LEU A 87 -1.94 67.90 38.44
C LEU A 87 -2.28 69.30 37.94
N LEU A 88 -1.24 70.07 37.68
CA LEU A 88 -1.30 71.39 37.06
C LEU A 88 -0.74 71.28 35.64
N GLN A 89 -1.34 71.99 34.69
CA GLN A 89 -0.83 72.09 33.32
C GLN A 89 -0.81 73.55 32.90
N ASP A 90 0.34 74.03 32.42
CA ASP A 90 0.43 75.33 31.78
C ASP A 90 -0.23 75.27 30.39
N LEU A 91 -1.21 76.15 30.19
CA LEU A 91 -1.85 76.35 28.89
C LEU A 91 -1.18 77.51 28.15
N PRO A 92 -1.26 77.57 26.81
CA PRO A 92 -0.58 78.59 25.99
C PRO A 92 -0.94 80.06 26.29
N ASN A 93 -1.95 80.31 27.12
CA ASN A 93 -2.47 81.64 27.46
C ASN A 93 -2.12 82.08 28.89
N ASN A 94 -1.03 81.55 29.49
CA ASN A 94 -0.64 81.80 30.89
C ASN A 94 -1.73 81.44 31.92
N LYS A 95 -2.66 80.55 31.57
CA LYS A 95 -3.61 79.97 32.52
C LYS A 95 -3.16 78.56 32.89
N VAL A 96 -3.40 78.18 34.14
CA VAL A 96 -3.08 76.85 34.65
C VAL A 96 -4.37 76.02 34.71
N ALA A 97 -4.43 74.94 33.94
CA ALA A 97 -5.48 73.94 34.12
C ALA A 97 -5.15 73.12 35.38
N THR A 98 -6.15 72.95 36.25
CA THR A 98 -6.00 72.28 37.55
C THR A 98 -6.90 71.06 37.58
N SER A 99 -6.35 69.88 37.89
CA SER A 99 -7.17 68.68 38.09
C SER A 99 -7.93 68.73 39.41
N ASP A 100 -8.87 67.78 39.59
CA ASP A 100 -9.45 67.49 40.89
C ASP A 100 -8.36 67.17 41.93
N LEU A 101 -8.69 67.39 43.21
CA LEU A 101 -7.85 66.99 44.33
C LEU A 101 -7.98 65.48 44.54
N TYR A 102 -6.86 64.77 44.40
CA TYR A 102 -6.77 63.34 44.67
C TYR A 102 -6.12 63.11 46.03
N LYS A 103 -6.52 62.02 46.67
CA LYS A 103 -5.89 61.53 47.90
C LYS A 103 -5.49 60.07 47.75
N GLN A 104 -4.33 59.72 48.27
CA GLN A 104 -3.83 58.34 48.25
C GLN A 104 -2.99 58.06 49.49
N LYS A 105 -3.18 56.88 50.06
CA LYS A 105 -2.38 56.37 51.18
C LYS A 105 -1.14 55.66 50.63
N VAL A 106 0.03 56.01 51.16
CA VAL A 106 1.33 55.43 50.81
C VAL A 106 1.89 54.78 52.05
N ALA A 107 1.87 53.44 52.09
CA ALA A 107 2.40 52.68 53.20
C ALA A 107 3.94 52.71 53.20
N TYR A 108 4.53 52.74 54.39
CA TYR A 108 5.94 52.40 54.55
C TYR A 108 6.09 50.88 54.40
N SER A 109 6.63 50.40 53.27
CA SER A 109 6.91 48.99 53.03
C SER A 109 8.33 48.78 52.55
N PHE A 110 8.97 47.68 52.97
CA PHE A 110 10.28 47.25 52.45
C PHE A 110 10.16 46.93 50.95
N VAL A 111 10.76 47.77 50.11
CA VAL A 111 10.74 47.81 48.63
C VAL A 111 11.02 46.50 47.86
N PRO A 112 11.84 45.54 48.32
CA PRO A 112 12.39 44.54 47.41
C PRO A 112 11.34 43.63 46.72
N ASP A 113 10.21 43.33 47.37
CA ASP A 113 9.24 42.33 46.89
C ASP A 113 8.43 42.78 45.66
N TYR A 114 8.08 44.07 45.54
CA TYR A 114 7.36 44.60 44.38
C TYR A 114 8.24 44.65 43.12
N SER A 115 9.48 45.08 43.28
CA SER A 115 10.44 45.13 42.16
C SER A 115 10.79 43.71 41.68
N LEU A 116 10.84 42.75 42.60
CA LEU A 116 11.01 41.34 42.27
C LEU A 116 9.81 40.77 41.49
N SER A 117 8.57 41.14 41.85
CA SER A 117 7.36 40.74 41.11
C SER A 117 7.29 41.35 39.70
N ASN A 118 7.71 42.61 39.53
CA ASN A 118 7.82 43.25 38.21
C ASN A 118 8.85 42.54 37.33
N PHE A 119 10.01 42.21 37.90
CA PHE A 119 11.04 41.44 37.21
C PHE A 119 10.54 40.04 36.82
N ALA A 120 9.83 39.34 37.71
CA ALA A 120 9.24 38.04 37.41
C ALA A 120 8.22 38.11 36.27
N THR A 121 7.35 39.12 36.26
CA THR A 121 6.37 39.34 35.18
C THR A 121 7.06 39.61 33.85
N PHE A 122 8.09 40.47 33.83
CA PHE A 122 8.91 40.72 32.64
C PHE A 122 9.59 39.43 32.14
N SER A 123 10.10 38.63 33.06
CA SER A 123 10.77 37.37 32.78
C SER A 123 9.82 36.34 32.18
N GLU A 124 8.61 36.22 32.72
CA GLU A 124 7.55 35.35 32.20
C GLU A 124 7.22 35.70 30.73
N GLU A 125 6.99 36.98 30.44
CA GLU A 125 6.67 37.45 29.07
C GLU A 125 7.81 37.21 28.07
N LYS A 126 9.07 37.28 28.52
CA LYS A 126 10.23 36.95 27.70
C LYS A 126 10.36 35.45 27.49
N LEU A 127 10.19 34.64 28.54
CA LEU A 127 10.31 33.19 28.49
C LEU A 127 9.18 32.53 27.69
N LYS A 128 8.00 33.14 27.55
CA LYS A 128 6.95 32.73 26.61
C LYS A 128 7.41 32.69 25.14
N LYS A 129 8.52 33.36 24.80
CA LYS A 129 9.12 33.37 23.44
C LYS A 129 10.10 32.22 23.20
N LEU A 130 10.23 31.29 24.14
CA LEU A 130 11.06 30.10 23.98
C LEU A 130 10.66 29.36 22.71
N ARG A 131 11.64 29.08 21.85
CA ARG A 131 11.43 28.39 20.58
C ARG A 131 12.47 27.29 20.37
N PRO A 132 12.14 26.23 19.61
CA PRO A 132 13.14 25.27 19.16
C PRO A 132 14.16 25.94 18.24
N TYR A 133 15.36 25.35 18.16
CA TYR A 133 16.35 25.80 17.20
C TYR A 133 15.96 25.50 15.76
N SER A 134 16.34 26.39 14.84
CA SER A 134 16.18 26.19 13.40
C SER A 134 17.25 25.25 12.83
N ASN A 135 17.00 24.71 11.62
CA ASN A 135 17.97 23.89 10.89
C ASN A 135 19.31 24.58 10.69
N GLN A 136 19.31 25.88 10.42
CA GLN A 136 20.54 26.65 10.25
C GLN A 136 21.35 26.70 11.56
N GLU A 137 20.67 26.95 12.67
CA GLU A 137 21.33 26.99 13.99
C GLU A 137 21.87 25.62 14.41
N PHE A 138 21.16 24.55 14.11
CA PHE A 138 21.63 23.19 14.32
C PHE A 138 22.84 22.86 13.45
N ARG A 139 22.76 23.15 12.14
CA ARG A 139 23.79 22.82 11.16
C ARG A 139 25.16 23.41 11.51
N PHE A 140 25.19 24.62 12.06
CA PHE A 140 26.43 25.32 12.40
C PHE A 140 26.84 25.20 13.87
N SER A 141 26.18 24.34 14.66
CA SER A 141 26.47 24.17 16.07
C SER A 141 26.96 22.78 16.43
N THR A 142 27.86 22.70 17.41
CA THR A 142 28.27 21.45 18.06
C THR A 142 27.52 21.18 19.37
N LYS A 143 26.64 22.10 19.78
CA LYS A 143 25.94 22.06 21.08
C LYS A 143 24.41 22.07 20.98
N LYS A 144 23.87 22.58 19.86
CA LYS A 144 22.43 22.65 19.59
C LYS A 144 21.97 21.36 18.91
N GLU A 145 20.73 20.95 19.17
CA GLU A 145 20.05 19.80 18.57
C GLU A 145 18.64 20.18 18.09
N LEU A 146 18.05 19.36 17.24
CA LEU A 146 16.71 19.57 16.68
C LEU A 146 15.68 18.70 17.39
N THR A 147 14.60 19.33 17.87
CA THR A 147 13.45 18.63 18.46
C THR A 147 12.82 17.64 17.47
N LYS A 148 12.82 17.96 16.17
CA LYS A 148 12.28 17.11 15.09
C LYS A 148 12.99 15.77 14.90
N LEU A 149 14.12 15.56 15.56
CA LEU A 149 14.89 14.32 15.46
C LEU A 149 14.76 13.42 16.70
N ILE A 150 14.03 13.85 17.74
CA ILE A 150 13.83 13.07 18.96
C ILE A 150 12.34 13.01 19.37
N PRO A 151 11.88 11.90 19.98
CA PRO A 151 10.56 11.83 20.59
C PRO A 151 10.41 12.83 21.75
N ILE A 152 9.19 13.28 22.02
CA ILE A 152 8.92 14.20 23.13
C ILE A 152 9.13 13.51 24.48
N GLU A 153 8.88 12.21 24.56
CA GLU A 153 9.08 11.40 25.76
C GLU A 153 10.56 11.32 26.14
N ASP A 154 11.45 11.20 25.17
CA ASP A 154 12.91 11.16 25.41
C ASP A 154 13.41 12.53 25.91
N PHE A 155 12.89 13.63 25.34
CA PHE A 155 13.18 14.98 25.81
C PHE A 155 12.69 15.19 27.26
N GLU A 156 11.44 14.83 27.53
CA GLU A 156 10.83 14.94 28.86
C GLU A 156 11.63 14.16 29.90
N ASN A 157 11.95 12.90 29.62
CA ASN A 157 12.75 12.05 30.50
C ASN A 157 14.14 12.64 30.75
N ALA A 158 14.81 13.18 29.72
CA ALA A 158 16.12 13.79 29.87
C ALA A 158 16.08 15.06 30.74
N VAL A 159 15.05 15.90 30.60
CA VAL A 159 14.89 17.10 31.43
C VAL A 159 14.58 16.73 32.88
N ASN A 160 13.68 15.78 33.10
CA ASN A 160 13.21 15.42 34.45
C ASN A 160 14.19 14.52 35.21
N SER A 161 15.09 13.82 34.52
CA SER A 161 16.18 13.03 35.13
C SER A 161 17.37 13.87 35.61
N ALA A 162 17.40 15.17 35.32
CA ALA A 162 18.47 16.06 35.73
C ALA A 162 18.59 16.17 37.26
N LYS A 163 19.82 16.13 37.79
CA LYS A 163 20.06 16.16 39.25
C LYS A 163 19.77 17.53 39.87
N ASN A 164 19.90 18.60 39.09
CA ASN A 164 19.71 19.97 39.53
C ASN A 164 19.24 20.87 38.38
N ALA A 165 18.80 22.09 38.73
CA ALA A 165 18.29 23.07 37.79
C ALA A 165 19.28 23.44 36.67
N SER A 166 20.59 23.47 36.96
CA SER A 166 21.61 23.79 35.96
C SER A 166 21.70 22.70 34.89
N GLU A 167 21.64 21.43 35.29
CA GLU A 167 21.62 20.30 34.37
C GLU A 167 20.33 20.27 33.54
N ALA A 168 19.16 20.50 34.15
CA ALA A 168 17.89 20.59 33.44
C ALA A 168 17.90 21.73 32.40
N ARG A 169 18.41 22.92 32.78
CA ARG A 169 18.59 24.06 31.86
C ARG A 169 19.51 23.71 30.70
N LYS A 170 20.60 22.98 30.93
CA LYS A 170 21.51 22.54 29.84
C LYS A 170 20.79 21.61 28.87
N VAL A 171 19.94 20.69 29.35
CA VAL A 171 19.15 19.81 28.49
C VAL A 171 18.13 20.62 27.68
N ILE A 172 17.37 21.51 28.31
CA ILE A 172 16.39 22.35 27.60
C ILE A 172 17.10 23.24 26.57
N ASN A 173 18.21 23.88 26.95
CA ASN A 173 18.98 24.76 26.08
C ASN A 173 19.67 24.02 24.93
N LYS A 174 19.77 22.69 24.99
CA LYS A 174 20.25 21.86 23.88
C LYS A 174 19.29 21.91 22.70
N TYR A 175 17.99 22.02 22.95
CA TYR A 175 16.93 21.99 21.91
C TYR A 175 16.22 23.34 21.70
N PHE A 176 16.21 24.20 22.72
CA PHE A 176 15.54 25.50 22.72
C PHE A 176 16.51 26.63 23.04
N ASN A 177 16.19 27.85 22.63
CA ASN A 177 17.02 29.05 22.87
C ASN A 177 16.92 29.62 24.31
N LEU A 178 16.91 28.76 25.33
CA LEU A 178 16.63 29.14 26.72
C LEU A 178 17.67 30.12 27.28
N GLU A 179 18.96 29.83 27.14
CA GLU A 179 20.03 30.65 27.73
C GLU A 179 20.18 32.00 27.01
N GLU A 180 19.81 32.06 25.73
CA GLU A 180 19.71 33.33 24.99
C GLU A 180 18.66 34.25 25.62
N ILE A 181 17.45 33.71 25.86
CA ILE A 181 16.36 34.48 26.49
C ILE A 181 16.71 34.86 27.93
N ILE A 182 17.30 33.94 28.72
CA ILE A 182 17.73 34.27 30.08
C ILE A 182 18.81 35.36 30.06
N GLY A 183 19.75 35.29 29.11
CA GLY A 183 20.75 36.34 28.90
C GLY A 183 20.12 37.69 28.59
N GLU A 184 19.13 37.75 27.69
CA GLU A 184 18.38 38.98 27.40
C GLU A 184 17.68 39.56 28.65
N ILE A 185 17.13 38.69 29.50
CA ILE A 185 16.44 39.13 30.71
C ILE A 185 17.44 39.73 31.71
N LEU A 186 18.55 39.04 31.96
CA LEU A 186 19.53 39.43 32.97
C LEU A 186 20.42 40.60 32.54
N ASN A 187 20.61 40.80 31.23
CA ASN A 187 21.38 41.92 30.68
C ASN A 187 20.55 43.20 30.49
N ASN A 188 19.27 43.21 30.89
CA ASN A 188 18.45 44.42 30.80
C ASN A 188 18.90 45.45 31.85
N ASP A 189 19.35 46.61 31.37
CA ASP A 189 19.84 47.72 32.16
C ASP A 189 18.89 48.15 33.29
N SER A 190 17.59 48.04 33.08
CA SER A 190 16.54 48.41 34.05
C SER A 190 16.58 47.58 35.33
N PHE A 191 17.26 46.43 35.31
CA PHE A 191 17.35 45.47 36.41
C PHE A 191 18.77 45.32 36.95
N SER A 192 19.62 46.31 36.71
CA SER A 192 21.01 46.32 37.16
C SER A 192 21.28 47.37 38.22
N PHE A 193 22.35 47.18 38.99
CA PHE A 193 22.88 48.15 39.94
C PHE A 193 24.40 48.25 39.79
N VAL A 194 24.97 49.39 40.19
CA VAL A 194 26.42 49.58 40.24
C VAL A 194 26.88 49.23 41.65
N GLY A 195 27.71 48.20 41.79
CA GLY A 195 28.25 47.82 43.10
C GLY A 195 29.42 48.72 43.52
N ASP A 196 29.88 48.56 44.76
CA ASP A 196 31.02 49.30 45.35
C ASP A 196 32.31 49.30 44.51
N ASN A 197 32.49 48.29 43.65
CA ASN A 197 33.62 48.15 42.74
C ASN A 197 33.45 48.92 41.41
N GLY A 198 32.39 49.71 41.26
CA GLY A 198 32.06 50.42 40.02
C GLY A 198 31.56 49.54 38.87
N LEU A 199 31.42 48.23 39.10
CA LEU A 199 30.92 47.29 38.09
C LEU A 199 29.41 47.16 38.16
N LYS A 200 28.81 47.05 36.97
CA LYS A 200 27.37 46.81 36.79
C LYS A 200 27.05 45.35 37.07
N ASN A 201 26.20 45.10 38.06
CA ASN A 201 25.74 43.78 38.49
C ASN A 201 24.22 43.67 38.32
N SER A 202 23.70 42.46 38.07
CA SER A 202 22.25 42.23 38.05
C SER A 202 21.67 42.29 39.46
N ARG A 203 20.52 42.95 39.63
CA ARG A 203 19.76 42.97 40.89
C ARG A 203 19.08 41.63 41.17
N TYR A 204 18.72 40.91 40.11
CA TYR A 204 17.90 39.69 40.18
C TYR A 204 18.58 38.50 39.51
N GLN A 205 18.17 37.31 39.95
CA GLN A 205 18.48 36.05 39.32
C GLN A 205 17.18 35.27 39.06
N ILE A 206 17.23 34.40 38.06
CA ILE A 206 16.14 33.50 37.68
C ILE A 206 16.68 32.08 37.71
N GLU A 207 15.97 31.19 38.40
CA GLU A 207 16.32 29.78 38.47
C GLU A 207 15.13 28.90 38.07
N LEU A 208 15.41 27.89 37.25
CA LEU A 208 14.45 26.83 36.94
C LEU A 208 14.22 25.99 38.21
N THR A 209 12.98 25.64 38.49
CA THR A 209 12.62 24.81 39.64
C THR A 209 11.58 23.76 39.26
N LYS A 210 11.47 22.73 40.09
CA LYS A 210 10.43 21.71 39.96
C LYS A 210 9.07 22.31 40.26
N ASP A 211 8.07 21.98 39.46
CA ASP A 211 6.71 22.38 39.76
C ASP A 211 6.27 21.77 41.11
N GLN A 212 5.48 22.49 41.88
CA GLN A 212 5.01 22.01 43.20
C GLN A 212 3.53 21.61 43.15
N ILE A 213 2.83 21.94 42.06
CA ILE A 213 1.38 21.77 41.89
C ILE A 213 1.10 20.59 40.95
N LEU A 214 1.84 20.50 39.83
CA LEU A 214 1.65 19.50 38.76
C LEU A 214 2.59 18.29 38.87
N GLY A 215 3.41 18.23 39.94
CA GLY A 215 4.40 17.17 40.18
C GLY A 215 5.83 17.73 40.31
N GLN A 216 6.73 17.01 41.02
CA GLN A 216 8.11 17.43 41.32
C GLN A 216 9.07 17.31 40.11
N ASP A 217 8.60 17.71 38.93
CA ASP A 217 9.29 17.63 37.65
C ASP A 217 9.69 19.03 37.17
N TYR A 218 10.79 19.12 36.42
CA TYR A 218 11.25 20.39 35.84
C TYR A 218 10.42 20.79 34.60
N LEU A 219 10.01 19.80 33.80
CA LEU A 219 9.07 19.93 32.69
C LEU A 219 7.82 19.13 33.02
N ALA A 220 6.79 19.81 33.53
CA ALA A 220 5.57 19.18 34.00
C ALA A 220 4.50 19.11 32.91
N LYS A 221 3.80 17.99 32.79
CA LYS A 221 2.64 17.85 31.89
C LYS A 221 1.46 18.66 32.43
N THR A 222 0.78 19.38 31.55
CA THR A 222 -0.49 20.03 31.90
C THR A 222 -1.68 19.11 31.57
N GLY A 223 -2.88 19.50 31.98
CA GLY A 223 -4.11 18.81 31.58
C GLY A 223 -4.43 18.94 30.07
N GLN A 224 -3.75 19.83 29.34
CA GLN A 224 -3.91 19.98 27.90
C GLN A 224 -2.87 19.13 27.15
N ARG A 225 -3.34 18.34 26.17
CA ARG A 225 -2.46 17.45 25.38
C ARG A 225 -1.41 18.27 24.63
N GLY A 226 -0.14 17.86 24.77
CA GLY A 226 1.00 18.49 24.11
C GLY A 226 1.44 19.82 24.74
N VAL A 227 0.77 20.28 25.81
CA VAL A 227 1.15 21.50 26.53
C VAL A 227 1.86 21.13 27.82
N TYR A 228 3.07 21.66 27.98
CA TYR A 228 3.96 21.42 29.11
C TYR A 228 4.24 22.72 29.86
N LYS A 229 4.63 22.63 31.13
CA LYS A 229 4.94 23.79 31.96
C LYS A 229 6.38 23.75 32.46
N LEU A 230 7.09 24.86 32.31
CA LEU A 230 8.33 25.12 33.01
C LEU A 230 8.06 26.13 34.14
N THR A 231 8.58 25.87 35.32
CA THR A 231 8.41 26.73 36.49
C THR A 231 9.75 27.32 36.91
N PHE A 232 9.76 28.63 37.15
CA PHE A 232 10.93 29.39 37.57
C PHE A 232 10.64 30.09 38.89
N TYR A 233 11.70 30.49 39.58
CA TYR A 233 11.58 31.50 40.60
C TYR A 233 12.58 32.64 40.36
N ALA A 234 12.14 33.85 40.65
CA ALA A 234 12.99 35.02 40.73
C ALA A 234 13.39 35.29 42.17
N SER A 235 14.65 35.68 42.40
CA SER A 235 15.14 36.18 43.68
C SER A 235 16.17 37.29 43.49
N PHE A 236 16.53 38.00 44.56
CA PHE A 236 17.70 38.88 44.53
C PHE A 236 18.98 38.08 44.31
N THR A 237 19.95 38.69 43.62
CA THR A 237 21.32 38.15 43.60
C THR A 237 21.95 38.29 44.98
N PRO A 238 22.93 37.44 45.37
CA PRO A 238 23.60 37.57 46.66
C PRO A 238 24.31 38.92 46.84
N SER A 239 24.86 39.48 45.76
CA SER A 239 25.50 40.80 45.77
C SER A 239 24.49 41.90 46.02
N PHE A 240 23.34 41.88 45.34
CA PHE A 240 22.29 42.87 45.57
C PHE A 240 21.66 42.71 46.95
N ALA A 241 21.41 41.47 47.41
CA ALA A 241 20.88 41.23 48.75
C ALA A 241 21.79 41.77 49.85
N LYS A 242 23.12 41.66 49.69
CA LYS A 242 24.09 42.27 50.59
C LYS A 242 24.03 43.80 50.56
N GLU A 243 23.92 44.39 49.37
CA GLU A 243 23.77 45.84 49.16
C GLU A 243 22.57 46.41 49.93
N ILE A 244 21.43 45.72 49.87
CA ILE A 244 20.18 46.17 50.50
C ILE A 244 19.98 45.61 51.92
N GLY A 245 20.96 44.91 52.50
CA GLY A 245 20.87 44.32 53.83
C GLY A 245 19.78 43.25 53.99
N ALA A 246 19.40 42.57 52.91
CA ALA A 246 18.30 41.61 52.91
C ALA A 246 18.75 40.19 53.26
N ASP A 247 17.99 39.48 54.10
CA ASP A 247 18.28 38.10 54.53
C ASP A 247 17.90 37.09 53.43
N LEU A 248 18.89 36.59 52.69
CA LEU A 248 18.73 35.62 51.61
C LEU A 248 17.96 34.34 52.01
N THR A 249 17.91 34.01 53.31
CA THR A 249 17.17 32.84 53.81
C THR A 249 15.69 33.11 54.11
N LYS A 250 15.30 34.40 54.23
CA LYS A 250 13.93 34.85 54.55
C LYS A 250 13.29 35.68 53.44
N ASN A 251 14.05 36.12 52.44
CA ASN A 251 13.56 36.97 51.34
C ASN A 251 12.58 36.24 50.42
N ALA A 252 11.65 37.01 49.82
CA ALA A 252 10.66 36.47 48.90
C ALA A 252 11.29 35.80 47.68
N LYS A 253 10.80 34.61 47.33
CA LYS A 253 11.00 33.98 46.02
C LYS A 253 9.69 34.10 45.25
N TYR A 254 9.72 34.77 44.10
CA TYR A 254 8.54 34.88 43.27
C TYR A 254 8.51 33.73 42.26
N HIS A 255 7.61 32.78 42.45
CA HIS A 255 7.43 31.65 41.54
C HIS A 255 6.49 32.03 40.39
N PHE A 256 6.89 31.73 39.17
CA PHE A 256 6.08 31.93 37.96
C PHE A 256 6.32 30.76 37.00
N GLY A 257 5.37 30.50 36.10
CA GLY A 257 5.47 29.39 35.16
C GLY A 257 5.06 29.80 33.76
N ILE A 258 5.70 29.20 32.77
CA ILE A 258 5.37 29.37 31.36
C ILE A 258 4.79 28.07 30.80
N ALA A 259 3.74 28.19 30.00
CA ALA A 259 3.18 27.08 29.23
C ALA A 259 3.85 27.03 27.85
N LEU A 260 4.30 25.84 27.46
CA LEU A 260 4.90 25.53 26.18
C LEU A 260 3.97 24.61 25.40
N ASP A 261 3.49 25.07 24.26
CA ASP A 261 2.82 24.21 23.29
C ASP A 261 3.87 23.48 22.46
N LEU A 262 3.99 22.17 22.68
CA LEU A 262 4.96 21.30 22.03
C LEU A 262 4.33 20.41 20.94
N ASN A 263 3.06 20.66 20.58
CA ASN A 263 2.39 19.93 19.52
C ASN A 263 3.12 20.11 18.18
N ASN A 264 3.35 19.01 17.47
CA ASN A 264 3.99 18.98 16.14
C ASN A 264 5.40 19.59 16.09
N ILE A 265 6.14 19.70 17.21
CA ILE A 265 7.52 20.23 17.24
C ILE A 265 8.57 19.11 17.33
N PHE A 266 8.19 17.97 17.89
CA PHE A 266 9.06 16.80 18.08
C PHE A 266 8.92 15.79 16.92
N LEU A 267 9.72 14.73 16.96
CA LEU A 267 9.67 13.63 16.01
C LEU A 267 8.32 12.88 16.11
N ASP A 268 7.67 12.72 14.95
CA ASP A 268 6.50 11.89 14.79
C ASP A 268 6.46 11.31 13.35
N LYS A 269 5.33 10.71 12.95
CA LYS A 269 5.16 10.10 11.63
C LYS A 269 5.25 11.09 10.46
N SER A 270 5.01 12.39 10.69
CA SER A 270 5.11 13.45 9.67
C SER A 270 6.54 13.67 9.18
N ILE A 271 7.56 13.11 9.84
CA ILE A 271 8.95 13.15 9.37
C ILE A 271 9.10 12.61 7.94
N THR A 272 8.21 11.71 7.52
CA THR A 272 8.16 11.14 6.17
C THR A 272 7.73 12.15 5.10
N GLU A 273 7.01 13.21 5.45
CA GLU A 273 6.64 14.30 4.52
C GLU A 273 7.89 15.04 4.05
N ASN A 274 8.91 15.09 4.91
CA ASN A 274 10.20 15.73 4.66
C ASN A 274 11.18 14.83 3.89
N ILE A 275 10.82 13.59 3.58
CA ILE A 275 11.67 12.66 2.81
C ILE A 275 11.19 12.65 1.36
N LYS A 276 12.08 12.91 0.41
CA LYS A 276 11.85 12.75 -1.04
C LYS A 276 12.89 11.78 -1.58
N ILE A 277 12.57 11.07 -2.66
CA ILE A 277 13.53 10.17 -3.30
C ILE A 277 13.65 10.56 -4.76
N SER A 278 14.83 11.04 -5.16
CA SER A 278 15.10 11.34 -6.56
C SER A 278 15.25 10.06 -7.38
N GLN A 279 14.91 10.13 -8.67
CA GLN A 279 15.11 9.00 -9.59
C GLN A 279 16.60 8.81 -9.87
N PHE A 280 16.99 7.60 -10.29
CA PHE A 280 18.32 7.36 -10.83
C PHE A 280 18.57 8.20 -12.09
N SER A 281 19.79 8.73 -12.18
CA SER A 281 20.36 9.45 -13.31
C SER A 281 21.44 8.58 -13.98
N GLU A 282 21.88 8.92 -15.19
CA GLU A 282 22.90 8.15 -15.91
C GLU A 282 24.19 7.95 -15.10
N ASN A 283 24.55 8.92 -14.26
CA ASN A 283 25.76 8.85 -13.42
C ASN A 283 25.68 7.82 -12.29
N ASP A 284 24.48 7.32 -11.96
CA ASP A 284 24.26 6.33 -10.91
C ASP A 284 24.49 4.90 -11.37
N TYR A 285 24.53 4.68 -12.68
CA TYR A 285 24.80 3.38 -13.27
C TYR A 285 26.30 3.10 -13.33
N PHE A 286 26.67 1.82 -13.37
CA PHE A 286 28.03 1.43 -13.72
C PHE A 286 28.35 1.87 -15.16
N SER A 287 29.59 2.31 -15.42
CA SER A 287 29.98 2.91 -16.70
C SER A 287 29.83 1.93 -17.87
N THR A 288 29.16 2.38 -18.93
CA THR A 288 29.13 1.74 -20.25
C THR A 288 30.45 2.05 -20.97
N THR A 289 31.39 1.11 -21.02
CA THR A 289 32.51 1.19 -21.97
C THR A 289 32.02 0.61 -23.30
N ASN A 290 32.38 1.24 -24.43
CA ASN A 290 31.90 0.95 -25.81
C ASN A 290 32.12 -0.50 -26.34
N GLN A 291 32.50 -1.46 -25.50
CA GLN A 291 32.77 -2.84 -25.90
C GLN A 291 31.59 -3.81 -25.71
N SER A 292 30.45 -3.41 -25.16
CA SER A 292 29.37 -4.37 -24.81
C SER A 292 28.19 -4.44 -25.77
N GLN A 293 28.37 -4.22 -27.08
CA GLN A 293 27.30 -4.47 -28.06
C GLN A 293 27.20 -5.94 -28.51
N ASN A 294 28.17 -6.80 -28.15
CA ASN A 294 28.15 -8.22 -28.49
C ASN A 294 28.24 -9.11 -27.24
N SER A 295 27.17 -9.19 -26.44
CA SER A 295 27.02 -10.32 -25.53
C SER A 295 25.73 -11.07 -25.87
N SER A 296 25.88 -12.34 -26.24
CA SER A 296 24.78 -13.31 -26.28
C SER A 296 23.95 -13.32 -24.99
N ASN A 297 24.47 -12.73 -23.91
CA ASN A 297 23.98 -12.77 -22.55
C ASN A 297 23.30 -11.46 -22.09
N SER A 298 23.16 -10.44 -22.95
CA SER A 298 22.50 -9.16 -22.62
C SER A 298 21.03 -9.30 -22.14
N VAL A 299 20.75 -8.99 -20.88
CA VAL A 299 19.40 -8.99 -20.27
C VAL A 299 18.66 -7.70 -20.64
N ASN A 300 17.35 -7.77 -20.85
CA ASN A 300 16.48 -6.60 -21.03
C ASN A 300 15.29 -6.68 -20.07
N GLY A 301 14.37 -5.71 -20.10
CA GLY A 301 13.19 -5.71 -19.23
C GLY A 301 12.37 -7.00 -19.32
N TRP A 302 12.17 -7.51 -20.54
CA TRP A 302 11.47 -8.78 -20.74
C TRP A 302 12.16 -9.95 -20.05
N HIS A 303 13.46 -10.15 -20.29
CA HIS A 303 14.21 -11.26 -19.69
C HIS A 303 14.16 -11.18 -18.16
N PHE A 304 14.34 -9.99 -17.59
CA PHE A 304 14.27 -9.76 -16.14
C PHE A 304 12.90 -10.11 -15.58
N LEU A 305 11.83 -9.49 -16.09
CA LEU A 305 10.51 -9.70 -15.52
C LEU A 305 10.01 -11.12 -15.77
N ASN A 306 10.38 -11.72 -16.91
CA ASN A 306 10.08 -13.12 -17.18
C ASN A 306 10.77 -14.03 -16.16
N TYR A 307 12.06 -13.85 -15.89
CA TYR A 307 12.71 -14.61 -14.81
C TYR A 307 12.04 -14.36 -13.46
N TYR A 308 11.88 -13.09 -13.09
CA TYR A 308 11.34 -12.67 -11.80
C TYR A 308 9.93 -13.20 -11.53
N ASN A 309 9.06 -13.21 -12.55
CA ASN A 309 7.68 -13.67 -12.42
C ASN A 309 7.57 -15.20 -12.45
N ASN A 310 8.49 -15.90 -13.10
CA ASN A 310 8.46 -17.36 -13.17
C ASN A 310 9.26 -18.03 -12.03
N GLN A 311 10.13 -17.28 -11.35
CA GLN A 311 10.87 -17.77 -10.20
C GLN A 311 9.95 -17.84 -8.97
N ILE A 312 9.91 -19.03 -8.34
CA ILE A 312 9.25 -19.23 -7.05
C ILE A 312 10.32 -19.14 -5.95
N PHE A 313 10.29 -18.04 -5.23
CA PHE A 313 11.11 -17.78 -4.04
C PHE A 313 10.50 -18.51 -2.84
N ALA A 314 11.32 -19.01 -1.92
CA ALA A 314 10.83 -19.69 -0.72
C ALA A 314 10.18 -18.73 0.28
N THR A 315 10.56 -17.45 0.24
CA THR A 315 10.03 -16.37 1.10
C THR A 315 9.99 -15.03 0.38
N GLU A 316 9.17 -14.11 0.89
CA GLU A 316 9.18 -12.69 0.49
C GLU A 316 10.58 -12.09 0.64
N LYS A 317 11.29 -12.44 1.72
CA LYS A 317 12.65 -11.97 1.99
C LYS A 317 13.67 -12.42 0.94
N GLU A 318 13.64 -13.68 0.51
CA GLU A 318 14.54 -14.17 -0.57
C GLU A 318 14.27 -13.40 -1.88
N ARG A 319 13.00 -13.07 -2.14
CA ARG A 319 12.59 -12.29 -3.32
C ARG A 319 13.04 -10.83 -3.23
N GLU A 320 12.95 -10.23 -2.05
CA GLU A 320 13.48 -8.90 -1.74
C GLU A 320 15.02 -8.87 -1.90
N GLU A 321 15.73 -9.85 -1.33
CA GLU A 321 17.19 -9.98 -1.43
C GLU A 321 17.64 -10.16 -2.89
N PHE A 322 16.90 -10.93 -3.69
CA PHE A 322 17.14 -11.06 -5.13
C PHE A 322 17.04 -9.71 -5.85
N LEU A 323 15.98 -8.93 -5.59
CA LEU A 323 15.82 -7.58 -6.18
C LEU A 323 16.95 -6.64 -5.75
N GLY A 324 17.29 -6.62 -4.46
CA GLY A 324 18.38 -5.82 -3.93
C GLY A 324 19.73 -6.19 -4.58
N SER A 325 19.99 -7.48 -4.74
CA SER A 325 21.18 -7.99 -5.44
C SER A 325 21.21 -7.53 -6.90
N LEU A 326 20.08 -7.65 -7.62
CA LEU A 326 19.98 -7.20 -9.01
C LEU A 326 20.23 -5.69 -9.14
N ILE A 327 19.59 -4.86 -8.31
CA ILE A 327 19.79 -3.40 -8.34
C ILE A 327 21.25 -3.05 -8.10
N SER A 328 21.89 -3.65 -7.08
CA SER A 328 23.29 -3.37 -6.73
C SER A 328 24.30 -3.82 -7.81
N LYS A 329 23.92 -4.75 -8.68
CA LYS A 329 24.73 -5.17 -9.84
C LYS A 329 24.56 -4.25 -11.05
N ILE A 330 23.54 -3.40 -11.10
CA ILE A 330 23.28 -2.49 -12.24
C ILE A 330 23.60 -1.03 -11.88
N VAL A 331 23.28 -0.65 -10.64
CA VAL A 331 23.41 0.69 -10.10
C VAL A 331 24.51 0.69 -9.04
N LYS A 332 25.50 1.59 -9.17
CA LYS A 332 26.58 1.73 -8.17
C LYS A 332 26.16 2.59 -6.98
N THR A 333 25.16 3.44 -7.18
CA THR A 333 24.59 4.34 -6.17
C THR A 333 23.46 3.64 -5.40
N PRO A 334 23.55 3.46 -4.07
CA PRO A 334 22.47 2.84 -3.28
C PRO A 334 21.18 3.69 -3.25
N ILE A 335 20.00 3.06 -3.18
CA ILE A 335 18.69 3.78 -3.12
C ILE A 335 18.66 4.83 -2.00
N LEU A 336 19.20 4.50 -0.82
CA LEU A 336 19.23 5.44 0.32
C LEU A 336 19.96 6.75 0.02
N SER A 337 20.95 6.74 -0.87
CA SER A 337 21.66 7.96 -1.26
C SER A 337 20.85 8.88 -2.19
N LYS A 338 19.70 8.40 -2.68
CA LYS A 338 18.69 9.21 -3.39
C LYS A 338 17.68 9.86 -2.47
N VAL A 339 17.78 9.61 -1.16
CA VAL A 339 16.93 10.30 -0.18
C VAL A 339 17.40 11.74 -0.04
N GLU A 340 16.48 12.65 -0.31
CA GLU A 340 16.62 14.09 -0.15
C GLU A 340 15.68 14.57 0.96
N PHE A 341 16.17 15.48 1.79
CA PHE A 341 15.40 16.05 2.89
C PHE A 341 14.83 17.42 2.50
N GLY A 342 13.51 17.54 2.54
CA GLY A 342 12.75 18.76 2.27
C GLY A 342 12.30 19.48 3.54
N GLU A 343 11.69 20.65 3.34
CA GLU A 343 10.97 21.44 4.36
C GLU A 343 11.71 21.56 5.71
N GLN A 344 11.18 20.92 6.76
CA GLN A 344 11.65 20.99 8.14
C GLN A 344 13.00 20.31 8.35
N LEU A 345 13.53 19.57 7.37
CA LEU A 345 14.88 19.01 7.38
C LEU A 345 15.76 19.54 6.24
N ALA A 346 15.30 20.56 5.51
CA ALA A 346 16.04 21.10 4.38
C ALA A 346 17.44 21.60 4.78
N GLY A 347 18.43 21.29 3.94
CA GLY A 347 19.82 21.72 4.10
C GLY A 347 20.63 20.95 5.14
N LEU A 348 20.07 19.90 5.74
CA LEU A 348 20.77 18.93 6.58
C LEU A 348 21.30 17.78 5.72
N ASP A 349 22.49 17.30 6.04
CA ASP A 349 23.04 16.10 5.41
C ASP A 349 22.65 14.82 6.18
N TYR A 350 22.75 13.68 5.51
CA TYR A 350 22.43 12.39 6.13
C TYR A 350 23.32 12.08 7.33
N SER A 351 24.57 12.57 7.38
CA SER A 351 25.50 12.32 8.50
C SER A 351 25.07 13.02 9.79
N GLN A 352 24.36 14.14 9.67
CA GLN A 352 23.78 14.85 10.79
C GLN A 352 22.52 14.15 11.31
N ILE A 353 21.68 13.65 10.40
CA ILE A 353 20.43 12.94 10.73
C ILE A 353 20.71 11.55 11.30
N SER A 354 21.73 10.85 10.79
CA SER A 354 22.07 9.47 11.17
C SER A 354 22.42 9.28 12.65
N LYS A 355 22.79 10.36 13.34
CA LYS A 355 23.02 10.40 14.80
C LYS A 355 21.75 10.14 15.61
N TYR A 356 20.58 10.41 15.04
CA TYR A 356 19.28 10.31 15.70
C TYR A 356 18.39 9.28 15.03
N LEU A 357 18.38 9.24 13.71
CA LEU A 357 17.51 8.37 12.92
C LEU A 357 18.31 7.52 11.96
N LYS A 358 17.96 6.23 11.84
CA LYS A 358 18.49 5.36 10.80
C LYS A 358 17.46 5.26 9.69
N LEU A 359 17.90 5.40 8.44
CA LEU A 359 17.06 5.11 7.29
C LEU A 359 17.40 3.74 6.75
N ASP A 360 16.36 2.97 6.43
CA ASP A 360 16.47 1.65 5.82
C ASP A 360 15.53 1.54 4.61
N VAL A 361 15.87 0.69 3.66
CA VAL A 361 15.05 0.41 2.48
C VAL A 361 14.48 -1.00 2.63
N LYS A 362 13.16 -1.10 2.66
CA LYS A 362 12.45 -2.36 2.48
C LYS A 362 11.86 -2.38 1.09
N LEU A 363 12.26 -3.32 0.23
CA LEU A 363 11.66 -3.44 -1.10
C LEU A 363 10.28 -4.10 -0.98
N ASP A 364 9.40 -3.80 -1.93
CA ASP A 364 8.13 -4.50 -2.12
C ASP A 364 8.20 -5.33 -3.41
N PRO A 365 8.51 -6.64 -3.28
CA PRO A 365 8.60 -7.55 -4.42
C PRO A 365 7.35 -7.61 -5.30
N ASP A 366 6.16 -7.52 -4.70
CA ASP A 366 4.88 -7.73 -5.41
C ASP A 366 4.51 -6.56 -6.33
N LEU A 367 5.18 -5.41 -6.16
CA LEU A 367 4.96 -4.21 -6.97
C LEU A 367 5.96 -4.08 -8.12
N THR A 368 6.88 -5.03 -8.28
CA THR A 368 7.88 -4.99 -9.35
C THR A 368 7.23 -5.33 -10.70
N LYS A 369 7.29 -4.38 -11.64
CA LYS A 369 6.71 -4.51 -12.99
C LYS A 369 7.59 -3.84 -14.03
N LEU A 370 7.27 -4.01 -15.32
CA LEU A 370 7.81 -3.18 -16.39
C LEU A 370 7.04 -1.86 -16.47
N ALA A 371 7.76 -0.80 -16.81
CA ALA A 371 7.20 0.50 -17.11
C ALA A 371 7.86 1.08 -18.37
N ILE A 372 7.25 2.12 -18.91
CA ILE A 372 7.85 2.95 -19.95
C ILE A 372 8.35 4.23 -19.27
N ASP A 373 9.64 4.50 -19.42
CA ASP A 373 10.24 5.78 -19.03
C ASP A 373 11.09 6.30 -20.18
N LYS A 374 10.86 7.54 -20.60
CA LYS A 374 11.54 8.18 -21.75
C LYS A 374 11.61 7.28 -23.00
N ASN A 375 10.50 6.61 -23.35
CA ASN A 375 10.39 5.64 -24.46
C ASN A 375 11.27 4.38 -24.34
N LYS A 376 11.84 4.10 -23.17
CA LYS A 376 12.55 2.86 -22.86
C LYS A 376 11.73 1.98 -21.92
N ILE A 377 11.91 0.67 -22.05
CA ILE A 377 11.33 -0.30 -21.12
C ILE A 377 12.26 -0.42 -19.92
N VAL A 378 11.73 -0.16 -18.74
CA VAL A 378 12.47 -0.14 -17.47
C VAL A 378 11.85 -1.07 -16.46
N ALA A 379 12.64 -1.56 -15.50
CA ALA A 379 12.11 -2.28 -14.34
C ALA A 379 11.70 -1.25 -13.28
N LYS A 380 10.39 -1.14 -13.03
CA LYS A 380 9.85 -0.31 -11.96
C LYS A 380 9.81 -1.12 -10.68
N ILE A 381 10.62 -0.73 -9.71
CA ILE A 381 10.70 -1.35 -8.38
C ILE A 381 10.06 -0.40 -7.39
N ALA A 382 9.34 -0.94 -6.41
CA ALA A 382 8.75 -0.16 -5.33
C ALA A 382 9.17 -0.71 -3.97
N GLY A 383 8.90 0.06 -2.92
CA GLY A 383 9.23 -0.30 -1.56
C GLY A 383 8.92 0.82 -0.59
N LYS A 384 9.47 0.71 0.61
CA LYS A 384 9.33 1.66 1.70
C LYS A 384 10.69 2.10 2.23
N ILE A 385 10.82 3.38 2.50
CA ILE A 385 11.87 3.91 3.37
C ILE A 385 11.37 3.83 4.80
N GLN A 386 12.05 3.04 5.63
CA GLN A 386 11.76 2.93 7.05
C GLN A 386 12.64 3.93 7.81
N VAL A 387 12.00 4.77 8.62
CA VAL A 387 12.66 5.67 9.56
C VAL A 387 12.69 4.96 10.91
N LYS A 388 13.89 4.59 11.36
CA LYS A 388 14.12 3.88 12.62
C LYS A 388 14.78 4.79 13.65
N ASN A 389 14.48 4.60 14.93
CA ASN A 389 15.22 5.27 16.01
C ASN A 389 16.57 4.58 16.24
N GLN A 390 17.35 5.07 17.21
CA GLN A 390 18.63 4.45 17.58
C GLN A 390 18.51 3.04 18.19
N LYS A 391 17.31 2.66 18.64
CA LYS A 391 16.98 1.32 19.15
C LYS A 391 16.50 0.35 18.04
N ASP A 392 16.59 0.76 16.77
CA ASP A 392 16.12 0.02 15.59
C ASP A 392 14.59 -0.20 15.52
N GLU A 393 13.81 0.58 16.27
CA GLU A 393 12.35 0.56 16.20
C GLU A 393 11.86 1.44 15.03
N VAL A 394 10.95 0.91 14.20
CA VAL A 394 10.35 1.64 13.07
C VAL A 394 9.36 2.68 13.59
N ILE A 395 9.66 3.95 13.36
CA ILE A 395 8.86 5.11 13.79
C ILE A 395 7.87 5.50 12.69
N ALA A 396 8.34 5.48 11.44
CA ALA A 396 7.56 5.90 10.27
C ALA A 396 8.04 5.18 9.01
N GLU A 397 7.17 5.10 8.00
CA GLU A 397 7.47 4.50 6.70
C GLU A 397 7.00 5.42 5.57
N LYS A 398 7.77 5.49 4.48
CA LYS A 398 7.41 6.23 3.27
C LYS A 398 7.51 5.35 2.04
N ASP A 399 6.41 5.22 1.29
CA ASP A 399 6.42 4.49 0.02
C ASP A 399 7.28 5.20 -1.04
N PHE A 400 7.92 4.41 -1.90
CA PHE A 400 8.68 4.91 -3.03
C PHE A 400 8.59 4.01 -4.25
N SER A 401 8.97 4.57 -5.40
CA SER A 401 9.20 3.80 -6.62
C SER A 401 10.41 4.34 -7.39
N GLN A 402 11.21 3.41 -7.92
CA GLN A 402 12.42 3.69 -8.70
C GLN A 402 12.36 2.93 -10.02
N ASN A 403 12.66 3.62 -11.11
CA ASN A 403 12.89 3.02 -12.41
C ASN A 403 14.36 2.60 -12.54
N VAL A 404 14.60 1.32 -12.81
CA VAL A 404 15.94 0.78 -13.09
C VAL A 404 16.09 0.59 -14.60
N GLU A 405 16.85 1.50 -15.22
CA GLU A 405 17.27 1.44 -16.62
C GLU A 405 18.50 0.53 -16.82
N ASN A 406 18.91 0.36 -18.07
CA ASN A 406 20.18 -0.27 -18.48
C ASN A 406 20.41 -1.68 -17.93
N LEU A 407 19.37 -2.52 -17.93
CA LEU A 407 19.45 -3.91 -17.46
C LEU A 407 20.50 -4.74 -18.20
N GLU A 408 20.88 -4.33 -19.41
CA GLU A 408 21.97 -4.92 -20.20
C GLU A 408 23.34 -4.85 -19.49
N LEU A 409 23.52 -3.91 -18.55
CA LEU A 409 24.72 -3.82 -17.69
C LEU A 409 24.89 -5.06 -16.80
N LEU A 410 23.82 -5.80 -16.53
CA LEU A 410 23.88 -7.00 -15.69
C LEU A 410 24.83 -8.05 -16.26
N ALA A 411 24.79 -8.29 -17.58
CA ALA A 411 25.67 -9.25 -18.24
C ALA A 411 27.16 -8.87 -18.15
N LYS A 412 27.45 -7.57 -18.02
CA LYS A 412 28.80 -7.07 -17.83
C LYS A 412 29.30 -7.27 -16.40
N ASN A 413 28.43 -7.03 -15.42
CA ASN A 413 28.81 -7.00 -14.01
C ASN A 413 28.69 -8.38 -13.34
N ASP A 414 27.81 -9.25 -13.85
CA ASP A 414 27.63 -10.64 -13.41
C ASP A 414 27.04 -11.51 -14.54
N ASP A 415 27.92 -11.98 -15.43
CA ASP A 415 27.56 -12.77 -16.61
C ASP A 415 26.84 -14.09 -16.25
N LYS A 416 27.24 -14.73 -15.13
CA LYS A 416 26.59 -15.96 -14.66
C LYS A 416 25.14 -15.72 -14.25
N PHE A 417 24.90 -14.62 -13.55
CA PHE A 417 23.56 -14.24 -13.11
C PHE A 417 22.69 -13.77 -14.29
N ALA A 418 23.27 -13.05 -15.25
CA ALA A 418 22.61 -12.72 -16.50
C ALA A 418 22.23 -13.95 -17.33
N ASP A 419 23.13 -14.93 -17.41
CA ASP A 419 22.88 -16.23 -18.04
C ASP A 419 21.73 -16.99 -17.39
N GLU A 420 21.65 -16.96 -16.06
CA GLU A 420 20.55 -17.58 -15.32
C GLU A 420 19.21 -16.93 -15.67
N ILE A 421 19.16 -15.59 -15.67
CA ILE A 421 17.96 -14.82 -16.04
C ILE A 421 17.52 -15.14 -17.48
N LYS A 422 18.47 -15.27 -18.41
CA LYS A 422 18.18 -15.59 -19.81
C LYS A 422 17.72 -17.02 -20.06
N LYS A 423 18.15 -17.98 -19.24
CA LYS A 423 17.73 -19.38 -19.39
C LYS A 423 16.22 -19.53 -19.19
N THR A 424 15.61 -18.67 -18.38
CA THR A 424 14.16 -18.65 -18.22
C THR A 424 13.51 -18.05 -19.47
N LYS A 425 12.94 -18.91 -20.30
CA LYS A 425 12.20 -18.53 -21.50
C LYS A 425 10.71 -18.54 -21.23
N PHE A 426 10.03 -17.50 -21.68
CA PHE A 426 8.59 -17.55 -21.83
C PHE A 426 8.29 -18.50 -22.97
N GLU A 427 7.80 -19.69 -22.64
CA GLU A 427 7.39 -20.66 -23.65
C GLU A 427 5.94 -20.43 -24.02
N PHE A 428 5.72 -19.51 -24.96
CA PHE A 428 4.50 -19.48 -25.72
C PHE A 428 4.80 -19.83 -27.16
N GLU A 429 4.39 -21.04 -27.52
CA GLU A 429 4.31 -21.46 -28.90
C GLU A 429 2.92 -21.08 -29.41
N PRO A 430 2.80 -20.21 -30.43
CA PRO A 430 1.52 -19.95 -31.04
C PRO A 430 0.91 -21.25 -31.54
N LYS A 431 -0.31 -21.57 -31.10
CA LYS A 431 -1.02 -22.76 -31.58
C LYS A 431 -2.39 -22.32 -32.09
N ALA A 432 -2.66 -22.67 -33.33
CA ALA A 432 -3.94 -22.47 -33.98
C ALA A 432 -4.55 -23.84 -34.24
N GLU A 433 -5.64 -24.14 -33.54
CA GLU A 433 -6.35 -25.40 -33.68
C GLU A 433 -7.41 -25.27 -34.78
N LYS A 434 -7.55 -26.30 -35.61
CA LYS A 434 -8.63 -26.39 -36.60
C LYS A 434 -9.80 -27.12 -35.98
N TRP A 435 -10.96 -26.48 -35.96
CA TRP A 435 -12.15 -27.04 -35.31
C TRP A 435 -13.22 -27.55 -36.30
N ILE A 436 -13.05 -27.26 -37.60
CA ILE A 436 -13.87 -27.78 -38.72
C ILE A 436 -12.99 -28.35 -39.82
N THR A 437 -13.43 -29.44 -40.44
CA THR A 437 -12.68 -30.19 -41.45
C THR A 437 -13.00 -29.78 -42.89
N GLU A 438 -14.20 -29.29 -43.16
CA GLU A 438 -14.63 -28.80 -44.48
C GLU A 438 -14.63 -27.27 -44.50
N HIS A 439 -13.69 -26.69 -45.25
CA HIS A 439 -13.43 -25.25 -45.28
C HIS A 439 -13.90 -24.70 -46.61
N GLN A 440 -14.61 -23.57 -46.61
CA GLN A 440 -14.96 -22.93 -47.87
C GLN A 440 -13.89 -21.94 -48.36
N GLY A 441 -12.96 -21.50 -47.52
CA GLY A 441 -11.90 -20.54 -47.89
C GLY A 441 -12.42 -19.16 -48.33
N ILE A 442 -11.52 -18.20 -48.56
CA ILE A 442 -11.84 -16.89 -49.15
C ILE A 442 -10.94 -16.59 -50.36
N PRO A 443 -11.26 -15.57 -51.17
CA PRO A 443 -10.44 -15.18 -52.32
C PRO A 443 -9.02 -14.80 -51.92
N ARG A 444 -8.03 -15.13 -52.77
CA ARG A 444 -6.61 -14.83 -52.47
C ARG A 444 -6.37 -13.34 -52.30
N ALA A 445 -7.03 -12.54 -53.14
CA ALA A 445 -6.90 -11.08 -53.15
C ALA A 445 -7.31 -10.45 -51.81
N GLU A 446 -8.32 -11.01 -51.13
CA GLU A 446 -8.77 -10.52 -49.82
C GLU A 446 -7.72 -10.77 -48.74
N ILE A 447 -7.11 -11.97 -48.71
CA ILE A 447 -6.03 -12.29 -47.75
C ILE A 447 -4.82 -11.38 -48.00
N LEU A 448 -4.42 -11.22 -49.27
CA LEU A 448 -3.32 -10.33 -49.67
C LEU A 448 -3.56 -8.89 -49.23
N SER A 449 -4.77 -8.37 -49.49
CA SER A 449 -5.17 -7.02 -49.12
C SER A 449 -5.10 -6.81 -47.61
N LEU A 450 -5.58 -7.76 -46.80
CA LEU A 450 -5.53 -7.67 -45.34
C LEU A 450 -4.10 -7.74 -44.79
N VAL A 451 -3.24 -8.59 -45.37
CA VAL A 451 -1.83 -8.68 -44.97
C VAL A 451 -1.06 -7.40 -45.35
N GLN A 452 -1.19 -6.93 -46.60
CA GLN A 452 -0.47 -5.74 -47.09
C GLN A 452 -0.94 -4.44 -46.41
N SER A 453 -2.20 -4.36 -45.98
CA SER A 453 -2.72 -3.23 -45.22
C SER A 453 -2.53 -3.33 -43.71
N ASN A 454 -1.78 -4.35 -43.23
CA ASN A 454 -1.54 -4.63 -41.81
C ASN A 454 -2.84 -4.74 -40.98
N LYS A 455 -3.95 -5.17 -41.60
CA LYS A 455 -5.25 -5.36 -40.94
C LYS A 455 -5.33 -6.74 -40.28
N PHE A 456 -4.36 -7.04 -39.44
CA PHE A 456 -4.16 -8.37 -38.84
C PHE A 456 -5.29 -8.79 -37.89
N ASP A 457 -5.86 -7.85 -37.13
CA ASP A 457 -7.02 -8.13 -36.27
C ASP A 457 -8.22 -8.58 -37.11
N LYS A 458 -8.43 -7.97 -38.28
CA LYS A 458 -9.48 -8.38 -39.22
C LYS A 458 -9.16 -9.74 -39.85
N LEU A 459 -7.91 -9.97 -40.27
CA LEU A 459 -7.49 -11.27 -40.80
C LEU A 459 -7.68 -12.39 -39.79
N LYS A 460 -7.30 -12.19 -38.52
CA LYS A 460 -7.56 -13.15 -37.43
C LYS A 460 -9.04 -13.47 -37.31
N LYS A 461 -9.93 -12.47 -37.29
CA LYS A 461 -11.38 -12.68 -37.20
C LYS A 461 -11.91 -13.53 -38.36
N VAL A 462 -11.41 -13.29 -39.57
CA VAL A 462 -11.76 -14.07 -40.77
C VAL A 462 -11.26 -15.52 -40.66
N LEU A 463 -10.03 -15.73 -40.19
CA LEU A 463 -9.47 -17.06 -39.97
C LEU A 463 -10.21 -17.82 -38.86
N GLU A 464 -10.71 -17.14 -37.84
CA GLU A 464 -11.50 -17.76 -36.77
C GLU A 464 -12.95 -18.04 -37.17
N ASN A 465 -13.42 -17.48 -38.28
CA ASN A 465 -14.81 -17.63 -38.68
C ASN A 465 -15.06 -19.04 -39.25
N THR A 466 -16.04 -19.74 -38.68
CA THR A 466 -16.40 -21.11 -39.06
C THR A 466 -16.98 -21.24 -40.47
N ARG A 467 -17.43 -20.15 -41.08
CA ARG A 467 -17.85 -20.14 -42.49
C ARG A 467 -16.66 -20.34 -43.45
N TYR A 468 -15.48 -19.88 -43.07
CA TYR A 468 -14.31 -19.84 -43.97
C TYR A 468 -13.27 -20.88 -43.58
N TYR A 469 -12.76 -20.77 -42.34
CA TYR A 469 -11.57 -21.50 -41.89
C TYR A 469 -11.75 -22.12 -40.49
N GLY A 470 -12.42 -21.42 -39.56
CA GLY A 470 -12.73 -21.93 -38.22
C GLY A 470 -11.50 -22.29 -37.38
N TYR A 471 -10.43 -21.49 -37.48
CA TYR A 471 -9.28 -21.61 -36.59
C TYR A 471 -9.62 -21.11 -35.18
N ARG A 472 -8.93 -21.65 -34.18
CA ARG A 472 -8.89 -21.10 -32.83
C ARG A 472 -7.45 -20.80 -32.45
N PHE A 473 -7.13 -19.52 -32.36
CA PHE A 473 -5.82 -19.09 -31.86
C PHE A 473 -5.81 -19.18 -30.34
N ASN A 474 -4.92 -20.01 -29.79
CA ASN A 474 -4.74 -20.10 -28.35
C ASN A 474 -3.95 -18.87 -27.86
N GLU A 475 -4.64 -17.95 -27.18
CA GLU A 475 -4.05 -16.73 -26.61
C GLU A 475 -4.08 -16.73 -25.07
N ASP A 476 -4.40 -17.88 -24.44
CA ASP A 476 -4.71 -17.93 -23.01
C ASP A 476 -3.54 -17.44 -22.15
N ARG A 477 -2.30 -17.82 -22.48
CA ARG A 477 -1.10 -17.30 -21.78
C ARG A 477 -0.85 -15.82 -22.05
N LEU A 478 -1.10 -15.33 -23.26
CA LEU A 478 -0.86 -13.93 -23.64
C LEU A 478 -1.80 -12.98 -22.88
N LYS A 479 -3.06 -13.38 -22.71
CA LYS A 479 -4.05 -12.62 -21.90
C LYS A 479 -3.59 -12.43 -20.47
N LEU A 480 -3.12 -13.52 -19.83
CA LEU A 480 -2.62 -13.47 -18.46
C LEU A 480 -1.42 -12.51 -18.29
N MET A 481 -0.68 -12.23 -19.36
CA MET A 481 0.46 -11.32 -19.30
C MET A 481 0.08 -9.85 -19.16
N VAL A 482 -1.09 -9.47 -19.66
CA VAL A 482 -1.54 -8.08 -19.70
C VAL A 482 -2.63 -7.84 -18.65
N ASP A 483 -3.28 -8.90 -18.19
CA ASP A 483 -4.26 -8.84 -17.11
C ASP A 483 -3.58 -8.68 -15.75
N ASN A 484 -4.05 -7.71 -14.96
CA ASN A 484 -3.72 -7.64 -13.54
C ASN A 484 -4.39 -8.82 -12.81
N TYR A 485 -3.63 -9.51 -11.96
CA TYR A 485 -4.16 -10.58 -11.12
C TYR A 485 -3.93 -10.28 -9.67
N LYS A 486 -5.03 -10.40 -8.91
CA LYS A 486 -5.02 -10.32 -7.47
C LYS A 486 -5.34 -11.71 -6.96
N LEU A 487 -4.47 -12.23 -6.09
CA LEU A 487 -4.71 -13.49 -5.42
C LEU A 487 -6.00 -13.37 -4.58
N PRO A 488 -7.03 -14.22 -4.79
CA PRO A 488 -8.25 -14.19 -4.00
C PRO A 488 -7.99 -14.63 -2.56
N THR A 489 -8.83 -14.20 -1.63
CA THR A 489 -8.85 -14.78 -0.27
C THR A 489 -9.42 -16.20 -0.30
N ALA A 490 -9.14 -17.00 0.73
CA ALA A 490 -9.67 -18.36 0.83
C ALA A 490 -11.22 -18.39 0.82
N GLU A 491 -11.87 -17.38 1.42
CA GLU A 491 -13.33 -17.24 1.43
C GLU A 491 -13.88 -16.89 0.05
N GLU A 492 -13.29 -15.91 -0.64
CA GLU A 492 -13.67 -15.56 -2.02
C GLU A 492 -13.49 -16.76 -2.96
N PHE A 493 -12.38 -17.49 -2.82
CA PHE A 493 -12.12 -18.69 -3.60
C PHE A 493 -13.15 -19.79 -3.31
N ALA A 494 -13.54 -19.97 -2.04
CA ALA A 494 -14.53 -20.97 -1.65
C ALA A 494 -15.93 -20.67 -2.23
N LYS A 495 -16.34 -19.40 -2.30
CA LYS A 495 -17.64 -18.98 -2.86
C LYS A 495 -17.85 -19.40 -4.31
N SER A 496 -16.78 -19.49 -5.09
CA SER A 496 -16.82 -19.91 -6.50
C SER A 496 -16.46 -21.38 -6.70
N THR A 497 -16.28 -22.15 -5.62
CA THR A 497 -15.80 -23.54 -5.62
C THR A 497 -16.86 -24.54 -5.16
N ILE A 498 -16.99 -25.65 -5.88
CA ILE A 498 -17.89 -26.77 -5.57
C ILE A 498 -17.08 -28.07 -5.49
N ILE A 499 -17.45 -28.98 -4.59
CA ILE A 499 -16.91 -30.35 -4.54
C ILE A 499 -17.91 -31.30 -5.21
N PRO A 500 -17.56 -32.00 -6.30
CA PRO A 500 -18.45 -32.97 -6.95
C PRO A 500 -18.85 -34.13 -6.02
N GLU A 501 -20.09 -34.62 -6.14
CA GLU A 501 -20.65 -35.70 -5.29
C GLU A 501 -20.04 -37.09 -5.56
N LYS A 502 -19.78 -37.43 -6.84
CA LYS A 502 -19.23 -38.74 -7.23
C LYS A 502 -17.71 -38.67 -7.28
N LYS A 503 -17.04 -39.48 -6.44
CA LYS A 503 -15.57 -39.51 -6.33
C LYS A 503 -15.02 -40.94 -6.39
N PRO A 504 -13.92 -41.16 -7.12
CA PRO A 504 -13.08 -42.34 -6.95
C PRO A 504 -12.46 -42.37 -5.54
N GLU A 505 -12.25 -43.56 -4.99
CA GLU A 505 -11.70 -43.75 -3.64
C GLU A 505 -10.34 -43.06 -3.45
N GLY A 506 -10.25 -42.21 -2.41
CA GLY A 506 -9.01 -41.53 -2.01
C GLY A 506 -8.62 -40.32 -2.87
N ILE A 507 -9.55 -39.75 -3.64
CA ILE A 507 -9.34 -38.55 -4.47
C ILE A 507 -10.28 -37.42 -4.03
N VAL A 508 -9.72 -36.26 -3.72
CA VAL A 508 -10.47 -35.03 -3.48
C VAL A 508 -10.34 -34.11 -4.69
N SER A 509 -11.46 -33.81 -5.34
CA SER A 509 -11.50 -32.84 -6.44
C SER A 509 -12.37 -31.65 -6.08
N ILE A 510 -11.91 -30.45 -6.42
CA ILE A 510 -12.67 -29.21 -6.31
C ILE A 510 -12.85 -28.58 -7.70
N TRP A 511 -13.99 -27.93 -7.93
CA TRP A 511 -14.30 -27.19 -9.14
C TRP A 511 -14.51 -25.72 -8.82
N ASN A 512 -13.55 -24.86 -9.17
CA ASN A 512 -13.64 -23.41 -9.07
C ASN A 512 -13.99 -22.76 -10.42
N SER A 513 -15.16 -22.11 -10.48
CA SER A 513 -15.66 -21.41 -11.67
C SER A 513 -14.84 -20.18 -12.08
N SER A 514 -13.99 -19.65 -11.21
CA SER A 514 -13.09 -18.52 -11.51
C SER A 514 -11.82 -18.94 -12.26
N LEU A 515 -11.52 -20.24 -12.38
CA LEU A 515 -10.32 -20.78 -13.02
C LEU A 515 -10.69 -21.55 -14.30
N LYS A 516 -10.89 -20.83 -15.41
CA LYS A 516 -11.48 -21.32 -16.66
C LYS A 516 -10.58 -22.27 -17.46
N ASN A 517 -9.27 -22.24 -17.25
CA ASN A 517 -8.31 -23.09 -17.97
C ASN A 517 -7.07 -23.43 -17.14
N THR A 518 -6.27 -24.37 -17.65
CA THR A 518 -5.02 -24.80 -17.00
C THR A 518 -4.05 -23.66 -16.74
N GLN A 519 -4.01 -22.60 -17.57
CA GLN A 519 -3.10 -21.47 -17.38
C GLN A 519 -3.53 -20.57 -16.21
N GLU A 520 -4.82 -20.40 -15.97
CA GLU A 520 -5.33 -19.67 -14.80
C GLU A 520 -5.10 -20.43 -13.50
N ILE A 521 -5.26 -21.77 -13.50
CA ILE A 521 -4.93 -22.63 -12.35
C ILE A 521 -3.43 -22.53 -12.02
N ASN A 522 -2.61 -22.63 -13.06
CA ASN A 522 -1.18 -22.44 -13.03
C ASN A 522 -0.76 -21.08 -12.44
N ARG A 523 -1.41 -20.00 -12.90
CA ARG A 523 -1.20 -18.64 -12.38
C ARG A 523 -1.56 -18.53 -10.91
N PHE A 524 -2.71 -19.09 -10.51
CA PHE A 524 -3.13 -19.13 -9.11
C PHE A 524 -2.11 -19.85 -8.23
N PHE A 525 -1.68 -21.07 -8.61
CA PHE A 525 -0.72 -21.83 -7.83
C PHE A 525 0.61 -21.11 -7.64
N ALA A 526 1.18 -20.56 -8.69
CA ALA A 526 2.47 -19.90 -8.55
C ALA A 526 2.36 -18.53 -7.89
N THR A 527 1.25 -17.79 -8.05
CA THR A 527 1.02 -16.55 -7.28
C THR A 527 0.86 -16.85 -5.79
N LEU A 528 0.14 -17.93 -5.44
CA LEU A 528 0.02 -18.38 -4.06
C LEU A 528 1.38 -18.81 -3.50
N ALA A 529 2.12 -19.64 -4.23
CA ALA A 529 3.41 -20.17 -3.78
C ALA A 529 4.52 -19.12 -3.64
N LYS A 530 4.37 -17.94 -4.26
CA LYS A 530 5.25 -16.78 -4.07
C LYS A 530 5.05 -16.05 -2.74
N LYS A 531 3.94 -16.31 -2.04
CA LYS A 531 3.70 -15.77 -0.70
C LYS A 531 4.48 -16.56 0.34
N ASP A 532 4.65 -15.97 1.52
CA ASP A 532 5.30 -16.64 2.64
C ASP A 532 4.60 -17.97 2.98
N VAL A 533 5.40 -18.97 3.34
CA VAL A 533 4.92 -20.33 3.65
C VAL A 533 3.80 -20.36 4.71
N GLU A 534 3.85 -19.45 5.67
CA GLU A 534 2.81 -19.26 6.67
C GLU A 534 1.48 -18.79 6.05
N PHE A 535 1.54 -17.78 5.17
CA PHE A 535 0.38 -17.30 4.43
C PHE A 535 -0.22 -18.42 3.58
N VAL A 536 0.63 -19.18 2.87
CA VAL A 536 0.19 -20.32 2.05
C VAL A 536 -0.47 -21.40 2.90
N ALA A 537 0.13 -21.75 4.04
CA ALA A 537 -0.42 -22.71 4.99
C ALA A 537 -1.79 -22.26 5.53
N LYS A 538 -1.92 -20.98 5.90
CA LYS A 538 -3.17 -20.42 6.40
C LYS A 538 -4.26 -20.39 5.32
N PHE A 539 -3.90 -20.01 4.10
CA PHE A 539 -4.80 -20.02 2.95
C PHE A 539 -5.41 -21.41 2.74
N TRP A 540 -4.57 -22.46 2.70
CA TRP A 540 -5.04 -23.83 2.53
C TRP A 540 -5.82 -24.34 3.74
N PHE A 541 -5.40 -24.03 4.97
CA PHE A 541 -6.16 -24.36 6.17
C PHE A 541 -7.58 -23.79 6.10
N ASP A 542 -7.72 -22.50 5.80
CA ASP A 542 -9.01 -21.85 5.72
C ASP A 542 -9.87 -22.44 4.61
N LEU A 543 -9.31 -22.64 3.42
CA LEU A 543 -10.02 -23.18 2.27
C LEU A 543 -10.49 -24.62 2.51
N LEU A 544 -9.61 -25.51 2.95
CA LEU A 544 -9.95 -26.92 3.20
C LEU A 544 -11.00 -27.07 4.31
N SER A 545 -10.98 -26.17 5.29
CA SER A 545 -11.98 -26.15 6.35
C SER A 545 -13.37 -25.73 5.86
N GLN A 546 -13.48 -24.85 4.85
CA GLN A 546 -14.79 -24.49 4.27
C GLN A 546 -15.50 -25.70 3.67
N PHE A 547 -14.74 -26.72 3.28
CA PHE A 547 -15.24 -27.95 2.69
C PHE A 547 -15.28 -29.14 3.66
N ASN A 548 -15.14 -28.89 4.95
CA ASN A 548 -15.09 -29.92 6.00
C ASN A 548 -14.00 -31.00 5.75
N LEU A 549 -12.91 -30.64 5.06
CA LEU A 549 -11.73 -31.49 4.90
C LEU A 549 -10.76 -31.34 6.07
N ILE A 550 -10.93 -30.28 6.87
CA ILE A 550 -10.30 -30.06 8.17
C ILE A 550 -11.43 -29.80 9.18
N ASP A 551 -11.38 -30.51 10.29
CA ASP A 551 -12.25 -30.27 11.43
C ASP A 551 -11.63 -29.18 12.32
N LYS A 552 -12.10 -27.94 12.16
CA LYS A 552 -11.60 -26.78 12.91
C LYS A 552 -11.85 -26.89 14.42
N GLU A 553 -12.85 -27.66 14.84
CA GLU A 553 -13.16 -27.84 16.26
C GLU A 553 -12.14 -28.77 16.92
N LYS A 554 -11.65 -29.78 16.20
CA LYS A 554 -10.65 -30.74 16.71
C LYS A 554 -9.21 -30.28 16.51
N THR A 555 -8.91 -29.67 15.37
CA THR A 555 -7.56 -29.22 15.01
C THR A 555 -7.59 -27.77 14.55
N PRO A 556 -7.71 -26.80 15.48
CA PRO A 556 -7.70 -25.38 15.14
C PRO A 556 -6.33 -24.94 14.62
N TRP A 557 -6.31 -23.76 14.00
CA TRP A 557 -5.05 -23.11 13.64
C TRP A 557 -4.22 -22.84 14.91
N PRO A 558 -2.91 -23.11 14.93
CA PRO A 558 -2.08 -22.86 16.11
C PRO A 558 -2.02 -21.36 16.46
N GLU A 559 -2.35 -21.02 17.72
CA GLU A 559 -2.36 -19.63 18.20
C GLU A 559 -0.96 -19.02 18.35
N GLU A 560 0.04 -19.87 18.67
CA GLU A 560 1.44 -19.46 18.77
C GLU A 560 2.31 -20.40 17.96
N TYR A 561 3.31 -19.87 17.25
CA TYR A 561 4.40 -20.62 16.60
C TYR A 561 5.56 -19.70 16.25
N THR A 562 6.69 -20.33 15.98
CA THR A 562 7.88 -19.73 15.40
C THR A 562 8.10 -20.28 13.99
N THR A 563 9.00 -19.67 13.24
CA THR A 563 9.39 -20.19 11.92
C THR A 563 10.04 -21.58 11.98
N LYS A 564 10.52 -22.03 13.15
CA LYS A 564 11.21 -23.32 13.32
C LYS A 564 10.28 -24.50 13.59
N ASP A 565 9.15 -24.26 14.26
CA ASP A 565 8.19 -25.29 14.64
C ASP A 565 6.89 -25.27 13.82
N LEU A 566 6.81 -24.38 12.80
CA LEU A 566 5.65 -24.25 11.91
C LEU A 566 5.20 -25.61 11.34
N PHE A 567 6.05 -26.32 10.60
CA PHE A 567 5.68 -27.60 9.98
C PHE A 567 5.37 -28.71 11.00
N GLN A 568 5.97 -28.66 12.19
CA GLN A 568 5.64 -29.58 13.28
C GLN A 568 4.20 -29.34 13.76
N LYS A 569 3.80 -28.08 13.91
CA LYS A 569 2.44 -27.70 14.32
C LYS A 569 1.42 -27.99 13.23
N LEU A 570 1.70 -27.66 11.97
CA LEU A 570 0.84 -27.99 10.83
C LEU A 570 0.67 -29.50 10.66
N GLY A 571 1.66 -30.31 11.04
CA GLY A 571 1.60 -31.76 11.00
C GLY A 571 0.61 -32.38 12.00
N LYS A 572 0.08 -31.59 12.94
CA LYS A 572 -0.99 -31.99 13.88
C LYS A 572 -2.39 -31.71 13.35
N ILE A 573 -2.52 -30.97 12.25
CA ILE A 573 -3.80 -30.64 11.62
C ILE A 573 -4.13 -31.75 10.63
N ASN A 574 -5.02 -32.65 11.03
CA ASN A 574 -5.39 -33.82 10.25
C ASN A 574 -6.34 -33.45 9.12
N LEU A 575 -6.17 -34.12 7.98
CA LEU A 575 -7.06 -34.03 6.84
C LEU A 575 -8.00 -35.22 6.82
N VAL A 576 -9.25 -34.97 6.46
CA VAL A 576 -10.28 -36.00 6.33
C VAL A 576 -10.91 -35.98 4.94
N ASP A 577 -11.20 -37.16 4.40
CA ASP A 577 -12.02 -37.36 3.22
C ASP A 577 -13.48 -37.23 3.65
N SER A 578 -14.17 -36.23 3.10
CA SER A 578 -15.49 -35.80 3.56
C SER A 578 -16.65 -36.63 3.02
N VAL A 579 -16.42 -37.61 2.14
CA VAL A 579 -17.51 -38.31 1.42
C VAL A 579 -17.37 -39.83 1.50
N LYS A 580 -18.46 -40.50 1.89
CA LYS A 580 -18.55 -41.98 1.90
C LYS A 580 -18.38 -42.51 0.47
N PRO A 581 -17.45 -43.44 0.20
CA PRO A 581 -17.35 -44.06 -1.11
C PRO A 581 -18.65 -44.82 -1.44
N GLU A 582 -19.05 -44.86 -2.72
CA GLU A 582 -20.09 -45.78 -3.19
C GLU A 582 -19.57 -47.21 -3.01
N THR A 583 -19.96 -47.87 -1.92
CA THR A 583 -19.76 -49.31 -1.79
C THR A 583 -20.94 -50.02 -2.44
N ASN A 584 -20.68 -50.71 -3.56
CA ASN A 584 -21.56 -51.75 -4.08
C ASN A 584 -21.64 -52.90 -3.07
N GLY A 585 -22.45 -52.75 -2.03
CA GLY A 585 -22.87 -53.82 -1.11
C GLY A 585 -21.78 -54.51 -0.28
N GLN A 586 -20.52 -54.10 -0.33
CA GLN A 586 -19.45 -54.65 0.52
C GLN A 586 -19.03 -53.64 1.58
N THR A 587 -19.18 -54.03 2.83
CA THR A 587 -18.71 -53.32 4.02
C THR A 587 -17.19 -53.14 3.96
N ALA A 588 -16.73 -51.98 3.50
CA ALA A 588 -15.34 -51.57 3.62
C ALA A 588 -15.05 -51.12 5.06
N ASN A 589 -13.97 -51.65 5.63
CA ASN A 589 -13.46 -51.29 6.96
C ASN A 589 -13.30 -49.76 7.10
N GLN A 590 -13.85 -49.21 8.18
CA GLN A 590 -13.91 -47.78 8.51
C GLN A 590 -12.58 -47.11 8.91
N ASN A 591 -11.41 -47.55 8.44
CA ASN A 591 -10.12 -47.02 8.96
C ASN A 591 -9.16 -46.52 7.87
N GLU A 592 -9.39 -45.29 7.39
CA GLU A 592 -8.45 -44.14 7.44
C GLU A 592 -8.98 -43.04 6.47
N PRO A 593 -9.40 -41.86 6.96
CA PRO A 593 -10.03 -40.81 6.14
C PRO A 593 -9.01 -40.00 5.29
N ASN A 594 -7.89 -40.57 4.85
CA ASN A 594 -6.84 -39.82 4.16
C ASN A 594 -6.93 -40.01 2.64
N PHE A 595 -6.83 -38.93 1.87
CA PHE A 595 -6.77 -38.98 0.41
C PHE A 595 -5.32 -39.05 -0.08
N TRP A 596 -5.09 -39.57 -1.29
CA TRP A 596 -3.77 -39.61 -1.92
C TRP A 596 -3.64 -38.57 -3.05
N LEU A 597 -4.74 -38.01 -3.56
CA LEU A 597 -4.74 -37.01 -4.62
C LEU A 597 -5.68 -35.85 -4.30
N PHE A 598 -5.22 -34.61 -4.53
CA PHE A 598 -6.08 -33.42 -4.54
C PHE A 598 -6.05 -32.77 -5.92
N SER A 599 -7.20 -32.45 -6.52
CA SER A 599 -7.28 -31.89 -7.87
C SER A 599 -8.15 -30.64 -7.95
N ILE A 600 -7.78 -29.68 -8.80
CA ILE A 600 -8.58 -28.49 -9.12
C ILE A 600 -9.04 -28.54 -10.57
N ASN A 601 -10.33 -28.34 -10.79
CA ASN A 601 -11.02 -28.33 -12.09
C ASN A 601 -10.79 -29.59 -12.94
N ASN A 602 -10.54 -30.69 -12.23
CA ASN A 602 -10.64 -32.10 -12.61
C ASN A 602 -10.30 -32.46 -14.07
N ASP A 603 -9.00 -32.60 -14.36
CA ASP A 603 -8.52 -33.37 -15.54
C ASP A 603 -8.71 -34.90 -15.34
N TYR A 604 -8.80 -35.38 -14.09
CA TYR A 604 -8.78 -36.83 -13.77
C TYR A 604 -10.01 -37.61 -14.26
N LEU A 605 -11.18 -36.98 -14.33
CA LEU A 605 -12.43 -37.63 -14.77
C LEU A 605 -12.61 -37.63 -16.29
N ILE A 606 -11.77 -36.88 -17.03
CA ILE A 606 -11.98 -36.54 -18.43
C ILE A 606 -10.88 -37.12 -19.32
N SER A 607 -9.64 -37.24 -18.81
CA SER A 607 -8.57 -37.88 -19.59
C SER A 607 -7.46 -38.44 -18.68
N ASN A 608 -6.78 -39.48 -19.16
CA ASN A 608 -5.50 -39.94 -18.57
C ASN A 608 -4.33 -38.99 -18.90
N ASP A 609 -4.57 -37.88 -19.63
CA ASP A 609 -3.54 -36.93 -20.04
C ASP A 609 -3.06 -36.09 -18.85
N TYR A 610 -2.22 -36.74 -18.03
CA TYR A 610 -1.39 -36.22 -16.94
C TYR A 610 -2.11 -35.32 -15.94
N LEU A 611 -1.99 -35.68 -14.66
CA LEU A 611 -2.43 -34.94 -13.46
C LEU A 611 -1.76 -33.55 -13.30
N LYS A 612 -1.78 -32.70 -14.35
CA LYS A 612 -0.99 -31.47 -14.48
C LYS A 612 -1.29 -30.45 -13.39
N ASN A 613 -2.48 -30.49 -12.80
CA ASN A 613 -2.94 -29.55 -11.79
C ASN A 613 -3.36 -30.23 -10.47
N SER A 614 -2.81 -31.41 -10.19
CA SER A 614 -3.17 -32.19 -9.01
C SER A 614 -1.99 -32.36 -8.05
N PHE A 615 -2.27 -32.32 -6.75
CA PHE A 615 -1.28 -32.50 -5.68
C PHE A 615 -1.20 -33.98 -5.31
N TYR A 616 0.01 -34.50 -5.33
CA TYR A 616 0.33 -35.86 -4.89
C TYR A 616 1.64 -35.85 -4.09
N LEU A 617 1.75 -36.73 -3.09
CA LEU A 617 2.93 -36.83 -2.26
C LEU A 617 3.96 -37.84 -2.82
N HIS A 618 5.01 -37.35 -3.47
CA HIS A 618 6.05 -38.22 -4.00
C HIS A 618 6.89 -38.91 -2.90
N SER A 619 7.34 -40.15 -3.15
CA SER A 619 8.10 -40.96 -2.18
C SER A 619 9.46 -40.35 -1.77
N ASN A 620 10.03 -39.50 -2.63
CA ASN A 620 11.29 -38.80 -2.37
C ASN A 620 11.21 -37.91 -1.11
N PHE A 621 10.02 -37.49 -0.70
CA PHE A 621 9.83 -36.64 0.46
C PHE A 621 9.67 -37.38 1.78
N LYS A 622 9.72 -38.73 1.81
CA LYS A 622 9.48 -39.51 3.03
C LYS A 622 10.37 -39.07 4.21
N ASN A 623 11.67 -38.91 3.96
CA ASN A 623 12.63 -38.52 4.99
C ASN A 623 12.43 -37.04 5.40
N THR A 624 12.24 -36.15 4.42
CA THR A 624 11.99 -34.73 4.65
C THR A 624 10.73 -34.51 5.48
N LEU A 625 9.64 -35.22 5.19
CA LEU A 625 8.40 -35.17 5.95
C LEU A 625 8.57 -35.67 7.38
N SER A 626 9.30 -36.77 7.59
CA SER A 626 9.58 -37.26 8.93
C SER A 626 10.34 -36.20 9.74
N LEU A 627 11.33 -35.55 9.13
CA LEU A 627 12.09 -34.48 9.75
C LEU A 627 11.22 -33.26 10.05
N MET A 628 10.41 -32.77 9.10
CA MET A 628 9.48 -31.65 9.28
C MET A 628 8.53 -31.84 10.47
N LYS A 629 8.10 -33.08 10.75
CA LYS A 629 7.16 -33.39 11.84
C LYS A 629 7.83 -33.54 13.21
N THR A 630 9.15 -33.61 13.26
CA THR A 630 9.92 -33.90 14.49
C THR A 630 10.95 -32.83 14.85
N ASN A 631 11.38 -32.04 13.87
CA ASN A 631 12.42 -31.05 14.02
C ASN A 631 11.89 -29.75 14.66
N THR A 632 12.72 -29.13 15.49
CA THR A 632 12.46 -27.83 16.15
C THR A 632 13.59 -26.81 15.96
N GLU A 633 14.62 -27.15 15.17
CA GLU A 633 15.84 -26.36 15.02
C GLU A 633 15.92 -25.63 13.67
N LEU A 634 15.42 -26.28 12.61
CA LEU A 634 15.45 -25.83 11.22
C LEU A 634 14.22 -24.99 10.92
N SER A 635 14.40 -23.87 10.23
CA SER A 635 13.29 -23.01 9.84
C SER A 635 12.47 -23.60 8.70
N ALA A 636 11.24 -23.10 8.55
CA ALA A 636 10.37 -23.43 7.43
C ALA A 636 11.06 -23.17 6.07
N ASN A 637 11.90 -22.15 5.97
CA ASN A 637 12.66 -21.82 4.76
C ASN A 637 13.58 -22.96 4.33
N PHE A 638 14.32 -23.55 5.28
CA PHE A 638 15.18 -24.70 4.99
C PHE A 638 14.38 -25.85 4.38
N PHE A 639 13.19 -26.12 4.94
CA PHE A 639 12.33 -27.19 4.47
C PHE A 639 11.74 -26.91 3.09
N VAL A 640 11.32 -25.68 2.80
CA VAL A 640 10.89 -25.28 1.45
C VAL A 640 12.02 -25.43 0.43
N ASP A 641 13.26 -25.10 0.81
CA ASP A 641 14.44 -25.31 -0.04
C ASP A 641 14.69 -26.78 -0.33
N GLN A 642 14.56 -27.64 0.68
CA GLN A 642 14.64 -29.09 0.48
C GLN A 642 13.55 -29.59 -0.46
N ILE A 643 12.31 -29.09 -0.32
CA ILE A 643 11.22 -29.44 -1.24
C ILE A 643 11.61 -29.03 -2.67
N ARG A 644 12.07 -27.80 -2.85
CA ARG A 644 12.50 -27.23 -4.14
C ARG A 644 13.60 -28.06 -4.80
N GLN A 645 14.65 -28.45 -4.07
CA GLN A 645 15.75 -29.23 -4.65
C GLN A 645 15.32 -30.65 -5.01
N LEU A 646 14.55 -31.33 -4.15
CA LEU A 646 14.05 -32.66 -4.43
C LEU A 646 13.06 -32.66 -5.60
N SER A 647 12.23 -31.62 -5.73
CA SER A 647 11.24 -31.51 -6.80
C SER A 647 11.85 -31.46 -8.19
N LYS A 648 13.05 -30.88 -8.35
CA LYS A 648 13.81 -30.88 -9.62
C LYS A 648 14.15 -32.28 -10.14
N THR A 649 14.15 -33.28 -9.25
CA THR A 649 14.42 -34.68 -9.63
C THR A 649 13.16 -35.43 -10.07
N ILE A 650 11.98 -34.85 -9.83
CA ILE A 650 10.68 -35.48 -10.09
C ILE A 650 10.23 -35.11 -11.49
N GLN A 651 9.95 -36.10 -12.32
CA GLN A 651 9.47 -35.89 -13.67
C GLN A 651 7.94 -35.75 -13.69
N PRO A 652 7.34 -34.99 -14.62
CA PRO A 652 5.88 -34.88 -14.74
C PRO A 652 5.14 -36.24 -14.82
N LYS A 653 5.78 -37.27 -15.40
CA LYS A 653 5.26 -38.64 -15.47
C LYS A 653 5.23 -39.36 -14.11
N ASP A 654 6.10 -39.01 -13.17
CA ASP A 654 6.15 -39.63 -11.84
C ASP A 654 4.90 -39.29 -11.02
N PHE A 655 4.20 -38.20 -11.38
CA PHE A 655 2.90 -37.83 -10.83
C PHE A 655 1.74 -38.69 -11.38
N SER A 656 1.95 -39.50 -12.43
CA SER A 656 0.92 -40.31 -13.11
C SER A 656 1.01 -41.82 -12.87
N ASP A 657 2.07 -42.31 -12.20
CA ASP A 657 2.23 -43.73 -11.88
C ASP A 657 1.29 -44.13 -10.72
N ASN A 658 0.07 -44.56 -11.08
CA ASN A 658 -0.99 -45.00 -10.17
C ASN A 658 -0.54 -46.06 -9.14
N SER A 659 0.50 -46.85 -9.43
CA SER A 659 1.00 -47.90 -8.53
C SER A 659 1.84 -47.33 -7.37
N LYS A 660 2.59 -46.26 -7.63
CA LYS A 660 3.38 -45.55 -6.62
C LYS A 660 2.53 -44.50 -5.91
N ALA A 661 1.57 -43.90 -6.62
CA ALA A 661 0.70 -42.83 -6.13
C ALA A 661 -0.19 -43.24 -4.95
N LYS A 662 -0.82 -44.41 -5.02
CA LYS A 662 -1.76 -44.86 -3.98
C LYS A 662 -1.10 -45.16 -2.63
N ASN A 663 0.23 -45.32 -2.59
CA ASN A 663 0.94 -45.72 -1.37
C ASN A 663 1.28 -44.54 -0.44
N ASN A 664 1.31 -43.30 -0.95
CA ASN A 664 1.66 -42.13 -0.15
C ASN A 664 0.43 -41.25 0.10
N LYS A 665 -0.22 -41.46 1.24
CA LYS A 665 -1.41 -40.69 1.65
C LYS A 665 -1.04 -39.29 2.14
N ILE A 666 -1.88 -38.31 1.79
CA ILE A 666 -1.87 -36.96 2.36
C ILE A 666 -2.74 -37.02 3.62
N LYS A 667 -2.09 -36.95 4.80
CA LYS A 667 -2.75 -37.19 6.10
C LYS A 667 -2.98 -35.93 6.92
N ASP A 668 -2.15 -34.92 6.69
CA ASP A 668 -2.10 -33.69 7.47
C ASP A 668 -1.67 -32.50 6.61
N LEU A 669 -1.87 -31.29 7.13
CA LEU A 669 -1.59 -30.06 6.41
C LEU A 669 -0.12 -29.94 5.99
N THR A 670 0.83 -30.48 6.77
CA THR A 670 2.26 -30.53 6.37
C THR A 670 2.46 -31.40 5.13
N SER A 671 1.89 -32.60 5.10
CA SER A 671 1.97 -33.47 3.91
C SER A 671 1.28 -32.86 2.68
N PHE A 672 0.19 -32.11 2.88
CA PHE A 672 -0.51 -31.39 1.83
C PHE A 672 0.36 -30.27 1.24
N LEU A 673 1.00 -29.46 2.09
CA LEU A 673 1.89 -28.39 1.64
C LEU A 673 3.10 -28.92 0.88
N VAL A 674 3.68 -30.05 1.30
CA VAL A 674 4.75 -30.70 0.53
C VAL A 674 4.25 -31.13 -0.85
N ALA A 675 3.05 -31.70 -0.96
CA ALA A 675 2.46 -32.07 -2.24
C ALA A 675 2.20 -30.84 -3.14
N PHE A 676 1.69 -29.75 -2.56
CA PHE A 676 1.47 -28.46 -3.25
C PHE A 676 2.79 -27.88 -3.79
N TYR A 677 3.78 -27.65 -2.91
CA TYR A 677 5.07 -27.09 -3.31
C TYR A 677 5.82 -28.01 -4.27
N SER A 678 5.70 -29.33 -4.11
CA SER A 678 6.30 -30.29 -5.04
C SER A 678 5.77 -30.14 -6.46
N LEU A 679 4.44 -29.97 -6.64
CA LEU A 679 3.86 -29.71 -7.94
C LEU A 679 4.35 -28.37 -8.51
N VAL A 680 4.40 -27.34 -7.67
CA VAL A 680 4.81 -25.99 -8.08
C VAL A 680 6.27 -25.98 -8.56
N TYR A 681 7.18 -26.64 -7.83
CA TYR A 681 8.61 -26.68 -8.17
C TYR A 681 8.97 -27.72 -9.24
N SER A 682 8.12 -28.71 -9.53
CA SER A 682 8.36 -29.67 -10.62
C SER A 682 7.89 -29.17 -11.99
N LYS A 683 7.09 -28.10 -12.03
CA LYS A 683 6.69 -27.44 -13.28
C LYS A 683 7.86 -26.64 -13.83
N ASP A 684 8.59 -27.25 -14.76
CA ASP A 684 9.86 -26.71 -15.25
C ASP A 684 9.74 -25.43 -16.11
N GLN A 685 8.54 -24.99 -16.56
CA GLN A 685 8.44 -23.90 -17.56
C GLN A 685 7.17 -23.02 -17.49
N GLY A 686 7.38 -21.71 -17.31
CA GLY A 686 6.59 -20.65 -17.97
C GLY A 686 5.23 -20.30 -17.33
N LEU A 687 5.13 -20.29 -16.01
CA LEU A 687 4.00 -19.66 -15.31
C LEU A 687 4.17 -18.13 -15.34
N PHE A 688 3.61 -17.47 -16.36
CA PHE A 688 3.49 -16.01 -16.33
C PHE A 688 2.44 -15.63 -15.28
N THR A 689 2.90 -15.46 -14.05
CA THR A 689 2.05 -15.34 -12.85
C THR A 689 1.47 -13.95 -12.65
N GLU A 690 2.17 -12.92 -13.11
CA GLU A 690 1.90 -11.53 -12.80
C GLU A 690 2.03 -10.68 -14.05
N SER A 691 1.22 -9.62 -14.17
CA SER A 691 1.17 -8.74 -15.35
C SER A 691 2.53 -8.14 -15.69
N LEU A 692 2.77 -7.86 -16.96
CA LEU A 692 3.93 -7.09 -17.42
C LEU A 692 4.00 -5.70 -16.80
N GLY A 693 2.87 -5.05 -16.57
CA GLY A 693 2.82 -3.64 -16.18
C GLY A 693 1.56 -2.97 -16.70
N GLU A 694 1.38 -1.70 -16.34
CA GLU A 694 0.33 -0.87 -16.92
C GLU A 694 0.65 -0.53 -18.37
N ASN A 695 -0.38 -0.49 -19.22
CA ASN A 695 -0.25 -0.16 -20.64
C ASN A 695 0.65 -1.15 -21.41
N PHE A 696 0.56 -2.44 -21.13
CA PHE A 696 1.14 -3.50 -21.97
C PHE A 696 0.05 -4.29 -22.68
N GLY A 697 0.36 -4.74 -23.89
CA GLY A 697 -0.54 -5.45 -24.78
C GLY A 697 0.21 -6.45 -25.66
N TYR A 698 -0.55 -7.14 -26.51
CA TYR A 698 0.00 -7.98 -27.56
C TYR A 698 -0.82 -7.82 -28.85
N LYS A 699 -0.18 -8.00 -30.01
CA LYS A 699 -0.82 -7.96 -31.33
C LYS A 699 -0.34 -9.11 -32.19
N ILE A 700 -1.28 -9.84 -32.78
CA ILE A 700 -0.97 -10.86 -33.77
C ILE A 700 -0.39 -10.20 -35.03
N GLN A 701 0.60 -10.85 -35.61
CA GLN A 701 1.25 -10.46 -36.86
C GLN A 701 1.06 -11.56 -37.89
N PHE A 702 0.98 -11.19 -39.16
CA PHE A 702 0.92 -12.14 -40.27
C PHE A 702 1.90 -11.76 -41.37
N GLU A 703 2.51 -12.77 -41.97
CA GLU A 703 3.42 -12.63 -43.10
C GLU A 703 3.18 -13.79 -44.07
N LEU A 704 3.32 -13.55 -45.37
CA LEU A 704 3.23 -14.63 -46.36
C LEU A 704 4.50 -15.45 -46.32
N ASP A 705 4.37 -16.78 -46.34
CA ASP A 705 5.53 -17.67 -46.20
C ASP A 705 6.51 -17.55 -47.38
N GLU A 706 6.06 -17.08 -48.56
CA GLU A 706 6.91 -16.69 -49.70
C GLU A 706 6.25 -15.58 -50.55
N THR A 707 7.05 -14.62 -51.01
CA THR A 707 6.68 -13.47 -51.88
C THR A 707 6.10 -13.87 -53.24
N PRO A 708 5.26 -13.02 -53.87
CA PRO A 708 4.61 -13.34 -55.14
C PRO A 708 5.66 -13.37 -56.25
N VAL A 709 5.90 -14.53 -56.85
CA VAL A 709 6.54 -14.59 -58.15
C VAL A 709 5.60 -13.90 -59.14
N LEU A 710 5.86 -12.63 -59.43
CA LEU A 710 5.43 -11.95 -60.66
C LEU A 710 6.17 -12.61 -61.83
N ALA A 711 5.81 -13.85 -62.16
CA ALA A 711 6.14 -14.43 -63.44
C ALA A 711 4.97 -14.15 -64.37
N ASN A 712 5.18 -13.21 -65.27
CA ASN A 712 4.38 -13.08 -66.48
C ASN A 712 4.31 -14.43 -67.19
N VAL A 713 3.06 -14.82 -67.47
CA VAL A 713 2.59 -15.48 -68.70
C VAL A 713 3.15 -16.88 -69.00
N ASP A 714 2.17 -17.80 -69.05
CA ASP A 714 2.11 -19.04 -69.81
C ASP A 714 3.03 -20.20 -69.42
N GLY A 715 2.39 -21.17 -68.74
CA GLY A 715 2.81 -22.56 -68.76
C GLY A 715 3.32 -23.07 -67.42
N LEU A 716 2.42 -23.65 -66.61
CA LEU A 716 2.64 -24.84 -65.77
C LEU A 716 1.37 -25.11 -64.93
N GLY A 717 0.92 -26.36 -64.96
CA GLY A 717 -0.42 -26.78 -64.51
C GLY A 717 -0.73 -26.63 -63.03
N THR A 718 -2.02 -26.43 -62.74
CA THR A 718 -2.79 -26.92 -61.57
C THR A 718 -2.07 -27.07 -60.22
N GLN A 719 -1.28 -26.09 -59.81
CA GLN A 719 -0.84 -25.93 -58.41
C GLN A 719 -1.09 -24.49 -57.96
N LYS A 720 -2.22 -24.21 -57.26
CA LYS A 720 -2.37 -22.98 -56.43
C LYS A 720 -3.67 -22.86 -55.58
N ASN A 721 -4.29 -23.95 -55.12
CA ASN A 721 -5.48 -23.84 -54.24
C ASN A 721 -5.16 -23.60 -52.74
N GLN A 722 -3.90 -23.38 -52.38
CA GLN A 722 -3.48 -23.18 -50.99
C GLN A 722 -2.49 -22.01 -50.85
N LEU A 723 -2.63 -21.25 -49.77
CA LEU A 723 -1.79 -20.11 -49.38
C LEU A 723 -1.11 -20.44 -48.04
N LYS A 724 0.20 -20.22 -47.93
CA LYS A 724 0.93 -20.36 -46.67
C LYS A 724 1.08 -19.00 -45.99
N LEU A 725 0.65 -18.92 -44.73
CA LEU A 725 0.63 -17.70 -43.94
C LEU A 725 1.34 -17.94 -42.61
N LYS A 726 2.48 -17.30 -42.40
CA LYS A 726 3.16 -17.25 -41.12
C LYS A 726 2.40 -16.32 -40.17
N TYR A 727 2.33 -16.68 -38.90
CA TYR A 727 1.80 -15.83 -37.84
C TYR A 727 2.63 -15.93 -36.56
N TRP A 728 2.64 -14.86 -35.78
CA TRP A 728 3.27 -14.77 -34.46
C TRP A 728 2.62 -13.63 -33.67
N TYR A 729 3.06 -13.40 -32.43
CA TYR A 729 2.60 -12.28 -31.62
C TYR A 729 3.76 -11.36 -31.26
N ASN A 730 3.52 -10.07 -31.41
CA ASN A 730 4.36 -9.03 -30.83
C ASN A 730 3.77 -8.64 -29.49
N ILE A 731 4.62 -8.52 -28.48
CA ILE A 731 4.26 -8.12 -27.11
C ILE A 731 5.00 -6.82 -26.81
N GLY A 732 4.30 -5.87 -26.19
CA GLY A 732 4.94 -4.63 -25.76
C GLY A 732 3.99 -3.59 -25.20
N PRO A 733 4.48 -2.38 -24.91
CA PRO A 733 3.65 -1.29 -24.43
C PRO A 733 2.61 -0.85 -25.47
N ILE A 734 1.42 -0.46 -25.02
CA ILE A 734 0.33 0.03 -25.86
C ILE A 734 0.03 1.51 -25.61
N ASP A 735 -0.43 2.19 -26.65
CA ASP A 735 -0.97 3.55 -26.55
C ASP A 735 -2.43 3.55 -26.05
N LYS A 736 -3.04 4.74 -26.01
CA LYS A 736 -4.45 4.90 -25.59
C LYS A 736 -5.46 4.19 -26.49
N ASN A 737 -5.07 3.83 -27.72
CA ASN A 737 -5.92 3.14 -28.69
C ASN A 737 -5.71 1.62 -28.65
N GLY A 738 -4.74 1.13 -27.86
CA GLY A 738 -4.39 -0.29 -27.76
C GLY A 738 -3.38 -0.75 -28.82
N ASP A 739 -2.73 0.17 -29.54
CA ASP A 739 -1.71 -0.13 -30.53
C ASP A 739 -0.32 -0.17 -29.89
N LEU A 740 0.53 -1.11 -30.34
CA LEU A 740 1.87 -1.29 -29.77
C LEU A 740 2.77 -0.09 -30.11
N ILE A 741 3.31 0.55 -29.07
CA ILE A 741 4.30 1.64 -29.18
C ILE A 741 5.67 1.08 -29.57
N SER A 742 6.04 -0.08 -29.01
CA SER A 742 7.29 -0.78 -29.31
C SER A 742 7.14 -2.28 -29.07
N VAL A 743 8.03 -3.08 -29.66
CA VAL A 743 8.06 -4.53 -29.47
C VAL A 743 9.13 -4.88 -28.44
N VAL A 744 8.67 -5.49 -27.34
CA VAL A 744 9.51 -5.95 -26.22
C VAL A 744 9.92 -7.41 -26.42
N HIS A 745 9.01 -8.20 -27.01
CA HIS A 745 9.23 -9.61 -27.31
C HIS A 745 8.39 -10.05 -28.51
N GLU A 746 8.94 -10.96 -29.31
CA GLU A 746 8.26 -11.64 -30.40
C GLU A 746 8.20 -13.13 -30.11
N THR A 747 7.03 -13.74 -30.27
CA THR A 747 6.86 -15.18 -30.11
C THR A 747 7.46 -15.93 -31.32
N LYS A 748 7.65 -17.24 -31.19
CA LYS A 748 8.03 -18.09 -32.33
C LYS A 748 7.01 -17.96 -33.47
N LYS A 749 7.47 -17.94 -34.73
CA LYS A 749 6.61 -17.93 -35.91
C LYS A 749 6.09 -19.32 -36.23
N GLU A 750 4.82 -19.41 -36.59
CA GLU A 750 4.14 -20.66 -36.97
C GLU A 750 3.43 -20.48 -38.31
N THR A 751 3.34 -21.53 -39.14
CA THR A 751 2.78 -21.45 -40.50
C THR A 751 1.40 -22.09 -40.57
N LEU A 752 0.41 -21.36 -41.08
CA LEU A 752 -0.89 -21.85 -41.50
C LEU A 752 -0.90 -22.16 -42.99
N THR A 753 -1.52 -23.28 -43.36
CA THR A 753 -1.83 -23.59 -44.77
C THR A 753 -3.33 -23.43 -45.00
N LEU A 754 -3.69 -22.42 -45.79
CA LEU A 754 -5.05 -21.92 -46.00
C LEU A 754 -5.55 -22.32 -47.38
N PRO A 755 -6.68 -23.04 -47.52
CA PRO A 755 -7.35 -23.18 -48.80
C PRO A 755 -7.90 -21.83 -49.29
N VAL A 756 -7.90 -21.63 -50.61
CA VAL A 756 -8.39 -20.41 -51.27
C VAL A 756 -9.64 -20.73 -52.08
N ASN A 757 -10.63 -19.84 -52.05
CA ASN A 757 -11.84 -19.94 -52.85
C ASN A 757 -12.28 -18.57 -53.38
N GLU A 758 -12.13 -18.39 -54.69
CA GLU A 758 -12.41 -17.12 -55.37
C GLU A 758 -13.92 -16.78 -55.44
N THR A 759 -14.82 -17.71 -55.15
CA THR A 759 -16.28 -17.49 -55.23
C THR A 759 -16.90 -16.99 -53.92
N ASN A 760 -16.18 -17.11 -52.80
CA ASN A 760 -16.68 -16.72 -51.49
C ASN A 760 -16.52 -15.22 -51.24
N LYS A 761 -17.42 -14.66 -50.42
CA LYS A 761 -17.36 -13.25 -49.97
C LYS A 761 -17.24 -13.16 -48.47
N LEU A 762 -16.48 -12.17 -48.01
CA LEU A 762 -16.38 -11.79 -46.59
C LEU A 762 -17.73 -11.34 -46.04
N LEU A 763 -17.93 -11.58 -44.73
CA LEU A 763 -19.12 -11.15 -44.01
C LEU A 763 -19.18 -9.62 -43.97
N THR A 764 -20.40 -9.10 -43.83
CA THR A 764 -20.59 -7.68 -43.57
C THR A 764 -20.20 -7.35 -42.13
N GLU A 765 -19.80 -6.10 -41.89
CA GLU A 765 -19.40 -5.59 -40.57
C GLU A 765 -20.49 -5.82 -39.49
N SER A 766 -21.77 -5.77 -39.88
CA SER A 766 -22.90 -6.06 -38.98
C SER A 766 -22.90 -7.49 -38.46
N VAL A 767 -22.51 -8.47 -39.28
CA VAL A 767 -22.43 -9.89 -38.88
C VAL A 767 -21.15 -10.13 -38.08
N GLU A 768 -20.03 -9.52 -38.48
CA GLU A 768 -18.76 -9.58 -37.74
C GLU A 768 -18.95 -9.13 -36.28
N LYS A 769 -19.71 -8.03 -36.07
CA LYS A 769 -20.03 -7.54 -34.72
C LYS A 769 -20.87 -8.54 -33.90
N LEU A 770 -21.81 -9.25 -34.51
CA LEU A 770 -22.60 -10.28 -33.81
C LEU A 770 -21.73 -11.49 -33.43
N ASP A 771 -20.79 -11.88 -34.28
CA ASP A 771 -19.83 -12.94 -34.00
C ASP A 771 -18.87 -12.55 -32.86
N GLU A 772 -18.46 -11.29 -32.78
CA GLU A 772 -17.65 -10.77 -31.66
C GLU A 772 -18.37 -10.89 -30.32
N ILE A 773 -19.66 -10.51 -30.29
CA ILE A 773 -20.48 -10.63 -29.07
C ILE A 773 -20.60 -12.11 -28.68
N ALA A 774 -20.88 -13.00 -29.64
CA ALA A 774 -20.95 -14.44 -29.39
C ALA A 774 -19.61 -15.00 -28.83
N LYS A 775 -18.47 -14.57 -29.39
CA LYS A 775 -17.13 -14.96 -28.90
C LYS A 775 -16.80 -14.43 -27.51
N SER A 776 -17.37 -13.28 -27.13
CA SER A 776 -17.18 -12.68 -25.80
C SER A 776 -17.93 -13.42 -24.68
N PHE A 777 -18.75 -14.41 -25.02
CA PHE A 777 -19.57 -15.16 -24.06
C PHE A 777 -18.70 -15.94 -23.05
N PRO A 778 -18.79 -15.66 -21.73
CA PRO A 778 -17.89 -16.20 -20.73
C PRO A 778 -18.05 -17.70 -20.52
N THR A 779 -16.96 -18.43 -20.34
CA THR A 779 -16.97 -19.87 -19.98
C THR A 779 -17.69 -20.18 -18.67
N SER A 780 -17.67 -19.26 -17.70
CA SER A 780 -18.44 -19.39 -16.44
C SER A 780 -19.94 -19.48 -16.69
N ASP A 781 -20.41 -18.80 -17.73
CA ASP A 781 -21.81 -18.71 -18.11
C ASP A 781 -22.21 -19.85 -19.06
N GLN A 782 -21.24 -20.64 -19.52
CA GLN A 782 -21.48 -21.84 -20.32
C GLN A 782 -21.96 -23.02 -19.48
N PHE A 783 -21.86 -23.01 -18.15
CA PHE A 783 -22.31 -24.13 -17.32
C PHE A 783 -23.42 -23.66 -16.39
N VAL A 784 -24.59 -24.28 -16.51
CA VAL A 784 -25.75 -23.98 -15.67
C VAL A 784 -26.14 -25.22 -14.90
N PHE A 785 -26.02 -25.14 -13.58
CA PHE A 785 -26.42 -26.19 -12.65
C PHE A 785 -27.85 -25.92 -12.19
N LEU A 786 -28.74 -26.88 -12.40
CA LEU A 786 -30.16 -26.77 -12.09
C LEU A 786 -30.60 -27.94 -11.24
N THR A 787 -31.58 -27.71 -10.35
CA THR A 787 -32.31 -28.84 -9.74
C THR A 787 -33.01 -29.65 -10.83
N ARG A 788 -33.34 -30.91 -10.55
CA ARG A 788 -34.09 -31.77 -11.48
C ARG A 788 -35.39 -31.14 -11.99
N GLU A 789 -36.10 -30.43 -11.13
CA GLU A 789 -37.34 -29.74 -11.48
C GLU A 789 -37.08 -28.58 -12.45
N ASP A 790 -36.13 -27.71 -12.13
CA ASP A 790 -35.74 -26.57 -12.97
C ASP A 790 -35.19 -27.04 -14.33
N TYR A 791 -34.33 -28.06 -14.30
CA TYR A 791 -33.74 -28.70 -15.46
C TYR A 791 -34.80 -29.16 -16.46
N THR A 792 -35.78 -29.92 -15.97
CA THR A 792 -36.87 -30.45 -16.80
C THR A 792 -37.77 -29.33 -17.32
N ASN A 793 -38.08 -28.34 -16.48
CA ASN A 793 -38.97 -27.24 -16.83
C ASN A 793 -38.39 -26.34 -17.94
N ILE A 794 -37.11 -25.96 -17.84
CA ILE A 794 -36.44 -25.08 -18.81
C ILE A 794 -36.34 -25.75 -20.18
N LEU A 795 -35.90 -27.01 -20.22
CA LEU A 795 -35.77 -27.75 -21.49
C LEU A 795 -37.13 -27.88 -22.17
N LYS A 796 -38.19 -28.18 -21.42
CA LYS A 796 -39.56 -28.25 -21.95
C LYS A 796 -40.07 -26.90 -22.48
N GLN A 797 -39.75 -25.79 -21.83
CA GLN A 797 -40.13 -24.45 -22.30
C GLN A 797 -39.47 -24.12 -23.65
N ILE A 798 -38.17 -24.39 -23.77
CA ILE A 798 -37.43 -24.20 -25.04
C ILE A 798 -38.01 -25.12 -26.12
N GLN A 799 -38.30 -26.38 -25.80
CA GLN A 799 -38.92 -27.34 -26.73
C GLN A 799 -40.23 -26.79 -27.33
N VAL A 800 -41.11 -26.26 -26.45
CA VAL A 800 -42.41 -25.71 -26.84
C VAL A 800 -42.29 -24.44 -27.67
N ALA A 801 -41.30 -23.58 -27.37
CA ALA A 801 -41.06 -22.37 -28.15
C ALA A 801 -40.58 -22.69 -29.57
N VAL A 802 -39.62 -23.62 -29.70
CA VAL A 802 -38.99 -23.96 -30.98
C VAL A 802 -39.90 -24.77 -31.90
N ASN A 803 -40.65 -25.75 -31.38
CA ASN A 803 -41.46 -26.65 -32.22
C ASN A 803 -42.62 -25.96 -32.95
N LYS A 804 -42.94 -24.71 -32.60
CA LYS A 804 -43.95 -23.90 -33.30
C LYS A 804 -43.46 -23.35 -34.64
N HIS A 805 -42.16 -23.46 -34.93
CA HIS A 805 -41.55 -22.82 -36.09
C HIS A 805 -40.93 -23.84 -37.07
N PRO A 806 -40.93 -23.54 -38.38
CA PRO A 806 -40.26 -24.37 -39.39
C PRO A 806 -38.75 -24.50 -39.16
N GLU A 807 -38.15 -25.56 -39.69
CA GLU A 807 -36.70 -25.75 -39.68
C GLU A 807 -35.97 -24.60 -40.39
N GLY A 808 -34.79 -24.23 -39.88
CA GLY A 808 -33.96 -23.14 -40.42
C GLY A 808 -34.43 -21.73 -40.09
N THR A 809 -35.53 -21.55 -39.34
CA THR A 809 -36.00 -20.22 -38.92
C THR A 809 -35.37 -19.76 -37.60
N ASN A 810 -35.18 -18.43 -37.47
CA ASN A 810 -34.71 -17.80 -36.24
C ASN A 810 -35.86 -17.72 -35.22
N VAL A 811 -35.77 -18.45 -34.12
CA VAL A 811 -36.78 -18.45 -33.04
C VAL A 811 -36.28 -17.66 -31.85
N ASN A 812 -36.95 -16.56 -31.49
CA ASN A 812 -36.62 -15.79 -30.28
C ASN A 812 -36.96 -16.63 -29.04
N ILE A 813 -35.97 -16.85 -28.18
CA ILE A 813 -36.14 -17.60 -26.92
C ILE A 813 -35.78 -16.78 -25.68
N ASP A 814 -35.63 -15.45 -25.80
CA ASP A 814 -35.17 -14.55 -24.74
C ASP A 814 -36.01 -14.70 -23.46
N ASN A 815 -37.31 -14.98 -23.60
CA ASN A 815 -38.24 -15.13 -22.47
C ASN A 815 -38.07 -16.45 -21.72
N GLU A 816 -37.78 -17.53 -22.43
CA GLU A 816 -37.63 -18.89 -21.91
C GLU A 816 -36.33 -19.03 -21.13
N ILE A 817 -35.27 -18.34 -21.56
CA ILE A 817 -33.95 -18.40 -20.92
C ILE A 817 -33.73 -17.30 -19.87
N LYS A 818 -34.65 -16.33 -19.71
CA LYS A 818 -34.42 -15.13 -18.89
C LYS A 818 -34.01 -15.39 -17.43
N LYS A 819 -34.37 -16.55 -16.87
CA LYS A 819 -34.05 -16.95 -15.50
C LYS A 819 -32.69 -17.65 -15.37
N LEU A 820 -32.10 -18.04 -16.50
CA LEU A 820 -30.79 -18.69 -16.53
C LEU A 820 -29.70 -17.66 -16.21
N PRO A 821 -28.65 -18.05 -15.46
CA PRO A 821 -27.57 -17.14 -15.04
C PRO A 821 -26.95 -16.36 -16.20
N PHE A 822 -26.69 -17.05 -17.31
CA PHE A 822 -26.03 -16.45 -18.47
C PHE A 822 -26.86 -15.38 -19.18
N SER A 823 -28.17 -15.32 -18.96
CA SER A 823 -29.01 -14.26 -19.53
C SER A 823 -28.67 -12.88 -18.94
N LEU A 824 -28.08 -12.84 -17.74
CA LEU A 824 -27.58 -11.60 -17.14
C LEU A 824 -26.41 -11.00 -17.92
N PHE A 825 -25.56 -11.84 -18.52
CA PHE A 825 -24.44 -11.38 -19.33
C PHE A 825 -24.92 -10.48 -20.48
N PHE A 826 -25.92 -10.93 -21.23
CA PHE A 826 -26.52 -10.13 -22.30
C PHE A 826 -27.27 -8.92 -21.76
N LYS A 827 -28.00 -9.07 -20.65
CA LYS A 827 -28.74 -7.95 -20.04
C LYS A 827 -27.82 -6.80 -19.62
N TYR A 828 -26.67 -7.08 -19.01
CA TYR A 828 -25.79 -6.05 -18.45
C TYR A 828 -24.73 -5.54 -19.43
N ASN A 829 -24.27 -6.38 -20.37
CA ASN A 829 -23.17 -6.01 -21.28
C ASN A 829 -23.66 -5.69 -22.70
N TYR A 830 -24.82 -6.21 -23.10
CA TYR A 830 -25.32 -6.17 -24.48
C TYR A 830 -26.85 -5.99 -24.53
N GLU A 831 -27.40 -5.00 -23.83
CA GLU A 831 -28.86 -4.83 -23.63
C GLU A 831 -29.68 -4.79 -24.94
N ASN A 832 -29.06 -4.29 -26.03
CA ASN A 832 -29.67 -4.19 -27.36
C ASN A 832 -29.61 -5.50 -28.17
N TYR A 833 -29.09 -6.58 -27.59
CA TYR A 833 -28.92 -7.88 -28.21
C TYR A 833 -29.73 -8.94 -27.49
N GLY A 834 -30.01 -10.04 -28.19
CA GLY A 834 -30.73 -11.20 -27.67
C GLY A 834 -30.26 -12.49 -28.31
N LEU A 835 -30.95 -13.59 -28.03
CA LEU A 835 -30.61 -14.94 -28.46
C LEU A 835 -31.73 -15.61 -29.26
N TYR A 836 -31.33 -16.19 -30.39
CA TYR A 836 -32.14 -17.04 -31.24
C TYR A 836 -31.77 -18.51 -31.06
N ALA A 837 -32.77 -19.39 -31.05
CA ALA A 837 -32.60 -20.81 -31.31
C ALA A 837 -32.89 -21.08 -32.80
N VAL A 838 -32.11 -21.95 -33.44
CA VAL A 838 -32.31 -22.32 -34.85
C VAL A 838 -32.28 -23.82 -35.01
N LYS A 839 -33.42 -24.39 -35.40
CA LYS A 839 -33.59 -25.82 -35.59
C LYS A 839 -32.93 -26.24 -36.91
N GLU A 840 -31.93 -27.10 -36.83
CA GLU A 840 -31.24 -27.62 -38.01
C GLU A 840 -32.05 -28.74 -38.68
N LYS A 841 -31.84 -28.93 -39.99
CA LYS A 841 -32.45 -30.04 -40.73
C LYS A 841 -31.90 -31.36 -40.18
N LYS A 842 -32.79 -32.30 -39.83
CA LYS A 842 -32.36 -33.67 -39.53
C LYS A 842 -31.65 -34.25 -40.76
N ILE A 843 -30.39 -34.63 -40.60
CA ILE A 843 -29.74 -35.58 -41.50
C ILE A 843 -30.41 -36.93 -41.22
N THR A 844 -31.02 -37.53 -42.23
CA THR A 844 -31.69 -38.82 -42.13
C THR A 844 -30.69 -39.90 -41.70
N GLU A 845 -30.74 -40.29 -40.42
CA GLU A 845 -30.27 -41.58 -39.97
C GLU A 845 -31.45 -42.38 -39.41
N GLU A 846 -31.39 -43.69 -39.64
CA GLU A 846 -32.48 -44.65 -39.56
C GLU A 846 -33.21 -44.65 -38.21
N THR A 847 -34.54 -44.72 -38.30
CA THR A 847 -35.46 -44.89 -37.17
C THR A 847 -35.16 -46.17 -36.39
N VAL A 848 -34.49 -46.04 -35.25
CA VAL A 848 -34.51 -47.05 -34.18
C VAL A 848 -35.54 -46.61 -33.14
N THR A 849 -36.64 -47.36 -33.03
CA THR A 849 -37.63 -47.23 -31.95
C THR A 849 -36.97 -47.43 -30.58
N LYS A 850 -36.86 -46.36 -29.78
CA LYS A 850 -36.54 -46.43 -28.35
C LYS A 850 -37.84 -46.35 -27.51
N PRO A 851 -37.90 -47.02 -26.34
CA PRO A 851 -39.06 -46.97 -25.44
C PRO A 851 -39.23 -45.55 -24.87
N GLN A 852 -40.48 -45.19 -24.51
CA GLN A 852 -40.81 -43.95 -23.82
C GLN A 852 -39.86 -43.71 -22.63
N SER A 853 -39.01 -42.69 -22.72
CA SER A 853 -38.21 -42.20 -21.61
C SER A 853 -38.84 -40.91 -21.06
N THR A 854 -38.64 -40.65 -19.77
CA THR A 854 -38.97 -39.41 -19.08
C THR A 854 -37.95 -38.29 -19.35
N GLN A 855 -37.04 -38.47 -20.32
CA GLN A 855 -36.02 -37.48 -20.67
C GLN A 855 -36.50 -36.51 -21.77
N PRO A 856 -36.04 -35.25 -21.75
CA PRO A 856 -36.29 -34.28 -22.81
C PRO A 856 -35.87 -34.79 -24.20
N GLU A 857 -36.72 -34.57 -25.20
CA GLU A 857 -36.48 -34.99 -26.59
C GLU A 857 -35.45 -34.06 -27.27
N GLU A 858 -34.39 -34.62 -27.84
CA GLU A 858 -33.33 -33.84 -28.52
C GLU A 858 -33.89 -33.00 -29.68
N ILE A 859 -33.42 -31.76 -29.81
CA ILE A 859 -33.68 -30.88 -30.96
C ILE A 859 -32.34 -30.61 -31.68
N PRO A 860 -32.13 -31.13 -32.90
CA PRO A 860 -30.91 -30.91 -33.66
C PRO A 860 -30.54 -29.43 -33.78
N GLY A 861 -29.29 -29.10 -33.44
CA GLY A 861 -28.75 -27.74 -33.48
C GLY A 861 -29.23 -26.82 -32.35
N ILE A 862 -30.08 -27.29 -31.43
CA ILE A 862 -30.56 -26.49 -30.28
C ILE A 862 -30.36 -27.22 -28.96
N ILE A 863 -30.95 -28.41 -28.77
CA ILE A 863 -30.87 -29.21 -27.54
C ILE A 863 -30.27 -30.55 -27.91
N GLU A 864 -29.01 -30.76 -27.58
CA GLU A 864 -28.28 -31.97 -27.95
C GLU A 864 -27.73 -32.64 -26.69
N ASN A 865 -27.85 -33.96 -26.60
CA ASN A 865 -27.27 -34.70 -25.50
C ASN A 865 -25.74 -34.56 -25.54
N TRP A 866 -25.15 -34.24 -24.40
CA TRP A 866 -23.69 -34.17 -24.27
C TRP A 866 -23.22 -35.38 -23.46
N PRO A 867 -22.74 -36.45 -24.12
CA PRO A 867 -22.28 -37.65 -23.43
C PRO A 867 -21.07 -37.34 -22.53
N ALA A 868 -21.11 -37.83 -21.29
CA ALA A 868 -19.97 -37.84 -20.39
C ALA A 868 -19.24 -39.18 -20.50
N GLU A 869 -17.90 -39.16 -20.62
CA GLU A 869 -17.10 -40.39 -20.69
C GLU A 869 -17.04 -41.14 -19.35
N LEU A 870 -17.34 -40.49 -18.22
CA LEU A 870 -17.55 -41.11 -16.91
C LEU A 870 -18.43 -40.24 -15.99
N GLY A 871 -19.41 -40.89 -15.34
CA GLY A 871 -20.33 -40.27 -14.37
C GLY A 871 -21.74 -40.11 -14.93
N ASN A 872 -22.66 -41.00 -14.52
CA ASN A 872 -24.08 -41.00 -14.88
C ASN A 872 -24.80 -39.73 -14.37
N GLN A 873 -24.62 -38.60 -15.04
CA GLN A 873 -25.40 -37.37 -14.87
C GLN A 873 -25.90 -36.92 -16.24
N ASP A 874 -27.19 -36.65 -16.36
CA ASP A 874 -27.79 -36.16 -17.60
C ASP A 874 -27.33 -34.72 -17.86
N ARG A 875 -26.90 -34.45 -19.11
CA ARG A 875 -26.41 -33.13 -19.54
C ARG A 875 -26.89 -32.83 -20.95
N TYR A 876 -27.41 -31.62 -21.17
CA TYR A 876 -27.74 -31.13 -22.50
C TYR A 876 -26.93 -29.90 -22.86
N ARG A 877 -26.56 -29.82 -24.13
CA ARG A 877 -25.96 -28.65 -24.76
C ARG A 877 -27.05 -27.83 -25.45
N LEU A 878 -27.10 -26.55 -25.10
CA LEU A 878 -27.87 -25.51 -25.76
C LEU A 878 -27.00 -24.73 -26.74
N SER A 879 -27.40 -24.65 -28.01
CA SER A 879 -26.71 -23.84 -29.04
C SER A 879 -27.59 -22.65 -29.45
N LEU A 880 -27.17 -21.42 -29.12
CA LEU A 880 -27.96 -20.19 -29.27
C LEU A 880 -27.20 -19.13 -30.07
N TYR A 881 -27.87 -18.37 -30.94
CA TYR A 881 -27.26 -17.39 -31.85
C TYR A 881 -27.57 -15.95 -31.44
N VAL A 882 -26.58 -15.06 -31.49
CA VAL A 882 -26.76 -13.65 -31.08
C VAL A 882 -27.42 -12.86 -32.20
N TYR A 883 -28.36 -11.97 -31.86
CA TYR A 883 -28.95 -11.04 -32.82
C TYR A 883 -29.07 -9.62 -32.24
N ASN A 884 -29.18 -8.63 -33.12
CA ASN A 884 -29.45 -7.25 -32.74
C ASN A 884 -30.96 -6.98 -32.73
N LYS A 885 -31.52 -6.52 -31.61
CA LYS A 885 -32.95 -6.21 -31.48
C LYS A 885 -33.42 -5.13 -32.45
N GLN A 886 -32.54 -4.20 -32.84
CA GLN A 886 -32.83 -3.14 -33.80
C GLN A 886 -32.76 -3.62 -35.26
N ASN A 887 -32.06 -4.73 -35.53
CA ASN A 887 -31.99 -5.34 -36.86
C ASN A 887 -32.10 -6.88 -36.74
N PRO A 888 -33.32 -7.41 -36.49
CA PRO A 888 -33.53 -8.81 -36.11
C PRO A 888 -33.34 -9.80 -37.27
N ASN A 889 -33.20 -9.30 -38.51
CA ASN A 889 -33.07 -10.14 -39.70
C ASN A 889 -31.68 -10.79 -39.84
N VAL A 890 -30.73 -10.40 -39.00
CA VAL A 890 -29.33 -10.86 -39.06
C VAL A 890 -28.94 -11.45 -37.71
N ARG A 891 -28.27 -12.60 -37.73
CA ARG A 891 -27.74 -13.29 -36.54
C ARG A 891 -26.24 -13.56 -36.67
N SER A 892 -25.61 -13.93 -35.56
CA SER A 892 -24.26 -14.50 -35.55
C SER A 892 -24.19 -15.77 -36.40
N THR A 893 -23.01 -16.03 -36.95
CA THR A 893 -22.70 -17.24 -37.71
C THR A 893 -22.36 -18.41 -36.81
N ALA A 894 -21.80 -18.15 -35.62
CA ALA A 894 -21.51 -19.15 -34.60
C ALA A 894 -22.48 -19.03 -33.42
N PRO A 895 -22.97 -20.16 -32.86
CA PRO A 895 -23.76 -20.15 -31.64
C PRO A 895 -22.87 -20.00 -30.41
N ILE A 896 -23.38 -19.34 -29.37
CA ILE A 896 -22.95 -19.55 -27.99
C ILE A 896 -23.42 -20.93 -27.54
N ARG A 897 -22.62 -21.60 -26.71
CA ARG A 897 -22.94 -22.94 -26.19
C ARG A 897 -23.09 -22.89 -24.69
N VAL A 898 -24.20 -23.44 -24.18
CA VAL A 898 -24.46 -23.56 -22.75
C VAL A 898 -24.77 -25.02 -22.42
N VAL A 899 -24.08 -25.57 -21.43
CA VAL A 899 -24.32 -26.89 -20.87
C VAL A 899 -25.22 -26.75 -19.67
N ILE A 900 -26.37 -27.40 -19.72
CA ILE A 900 -27.25 -27.52 -18.58
C ILE A 900 -26.97 -28.87 -17.92
N ILE A 901 -26.71 -28.85 -16.61
CA ILE A 901 -26.33 -30.00 -15.79
C ILE A 901 -27.33 -30.14 -14.64
N GLU A 902 -27.88 -31.34 -14.45
CA GLU A 902 -28.68 -31.67 -13.26
C GLU A 902 -27.78 -31.74 -12.01
N SER A 903 -28.18 -31.04 -10.94
CA SER A 903 -27.44 -30.86 -9.68
C SER A 903 -28.40 -30.82 -8.48
N PRO A 904 -27.96 -31.18 -7.26
CA PRO A 904 -28.79 -31.06 -6.04
C PRO A 904 -29.21 -29.62 -5.73
N GLN A 905 -28.43 -28.64 -6.18
CA GLN A 905 -28.68 -27.22 -5.99
C GLN A 905 -28.72 -26.51 -7.35
N SER A 906 -29.65 -25.55 -7.45
CA SER A 906 -29.87 -24.72 -8.63
C SER A 906 -29.16 -23.38 -8.49
N LEU A 907 -28.47 -22.95 -9.54
CA LEU A 907 -27.89 -21.62 -9.66
C LEU A 907 -28.83 -20.65 -10.38
N LEU A 908 -30.13 -20.93 -10.50
CA LEU A 908 -31.07 -19.93 -11.04
C LEU A 908 -30.95 -18.63 -10.24
N ASN A 909 -31.18 -17.50 -10.91
CA ASN A 909 -31.27 -16.20 -10.24
C ASN A 909 -32.40 -16.25 -9.20
N THR A 910 -32.08 -16.59 -7.97
CA THR A 910 -32.91 -16.27 -6.81
C THR A 910 -32.88 -14.76 -6.71
N THR A 911 -34.06 -14.16 -6.79
CA THR A 911 -34.26 -12.74 -6.51
C THR A 911 -33.50 -12.37 -5.24
N VAL A 912 -32.47 -11.55 -5.39
CA VAL A 912 -32.05 -10.58 -4.37
C VAL A 912 -32.99 -9.39 -4.48
#